data_AF-A0A1L2YXP2-F1
#
_entry.id   AF-A0A1L2YXP2-F1
#
_cell.length_a   1.000
_cell.length_b   1.000
_cell.length_c   1.000
_cell.angle_alpha   90.00
_cell.angle_beta   90.00
_cell.angle_gamma   90.00
#
_symmetry.space_group_name_H-M   'P 1'
#
loop_
_entity.id
_entity.type
_entity.pdbx_description
1 polymer ?
#
loop_
_entity_poly.entity_id
_entity_poly.type
_entity_poly.pdbx_seq_one_letter_code
_entity_poly.pdbx_strand_id
1 'polypeptide(L)'
;MARMRAITCPSHYWPSSSSYRISPLFLAASRNSSVCPSVKARLKEPPPRPPRPPRPPRPPATTCTTSPDTTRRFLASSSTSCCYTYRKQAVFVAFTLLLLQVPQETDSYLKNYDRKNEDHTITIGIIHPKTLFRQREYQKAINDAVGSLMKLNLKFMQESFIANSTTSMDINPSPTSILNCLCEKFLPDNVSAIIFLTRTETYGRSTASAQYFLQLAGYLGIPVIAWNADNSGLEQAAQSGLRIQLAPAVHHQAAAMLSILVRYQWHSLSIVTSEIAGHTDFVQAVRDQVAQHKEDHRGKFVIIDTIIIGDPRTSLLRLKNSEARIILLYSTRDEAAVIMKEATSLDLVDKNYIWIVTQSVIGDRTEGLVVSNELPVGMLGVHFDTSLESLTSSIPTAVEVFAYAIEEFVNQTRFTPSDLNPQLSCSDHRNSKWALGTTFYRHLRDVNIPRQSSTLSFNTDGTRKDVELKIVNLREGTSNNMIWEEIGVWRSWEDEGLSVNDIVWPGNGHVPPQGVPEKFHLKIVYLEEPPYINLAPADPVTKQCSANRGVICKIPPNKTPDVVSGNVSTASTTMCCSGFCIDLLEKFASDLGFSYELTRVEDGKWGTVDQDHRWNGLIGELLKREGEGAEMALTSLKVNKERESVVDFTVPFLESGIAIVVAKRTGIISPTAFLEPFDTASWMLVAFVAIQVAALTIFLFEWLSPGGYNMR
;
A
#
# COMPACT_ATOMS: atom_id res chain seq x y z
N MET A 1 3.31 8.81 8.98
CA MET A 1 2.80 9.10 10.33
C MET A 1 2.61 7.79 11.09
N ALA A 2 3.68 7.27 11.67
CA ALA A 2 3.52 6.39 12.83
C ALA A 2 3.02 7.24 14.01
N ARG A 3 2.12 6.71 14.82
CA ARG A 3 1.76 7.31 16.12
C ARG A 3 2.50 6.53 17.21
N MET A 4 3.17 7.26 18.10
CA MET A 4 3.94 6.67 19.18
C MET A 4 3.02 6.16 20.29
N ARG A 5 3.45 5.11 20.99
CA ARG A 5 2.62 4.36 21.94
C ARG A 5 3.07 4.58 23.38
N ALA A 6 2.22 5.24 24.15
CA ALA A 6 2.18 5.13 25.59
C ALA A 6 1.35 3.90 26.03
N ILE A 7 1.22 3.70 27.34
CA ILE A 7 0.53 2.56 27.99
C ILE A 7 -0.36 3.11 29.11
N THR A 8 -1.68 2.79 29.15
CA THR A 8 -2.67 2.84 30.30
C THR A 8 -4.17 3.07 29.90
N CYS A 9 -5.04 3.49 30.85
CA CYS A 9 -6.49 3.23 30.96
C CYS A 9 -7.48 3.77 29.92
N PRO A 10 -8.53 2.98 29.58
CA PRO A 10 -9.82 3.52 29.15
C PRO A 10 -10.64 4.04 30.36
N SER A 11 -11.65 4.87 30.09
CA SER A 11 -12.75 5.14 31.04
C SER A 11 -14.08 5.18 30.29
N HIS A 12 -15.11 4.52 30.84
CA HIS A 12 -16.42 4.44 30.17
C HIS A 12 -17.30 5.64 30.50
N TYR A 13 -17.95 6.20 29.47
CA TYR A 13 -18.98 7.23 29.60
C TYR A 13 -20.16 6.75 30.45
N TRP A 14 -20.75 7.70 31.19
CA TRP A 14 -22.16 7.67 31.57
C TRP A 14 -22.81 9.03 31.24
N PRO A 15 -23.97 9.06 30.56
CA PRO A 15 -24.71 10.29 30.30
C PRO A 15 -25.49 10.76 31.54
N SER A 16 -25.83 12.04 31.58
CA SER A 16 -26.56 12.66 32.69
C SER A 16 -28.08 12.55 32.53
N SER A 17 -28.81 12.27 33.63
CA SER A 17 -30.08 12.97 33.95
C SER A 17 -30.75 12.52 35.27
N SER A 18 -31.01 13.52 36.11
CA SER A 18 -32.19 13.66 36.99
C SER A 18 -32.35 12.81 38.28
N SER A 19 -32.93 13.52 39.28
CA SER A 19 -33.85 13.03 40.32
C SER A 19 -33.31 12.42 41.63
N TYR A 20 -33.59 13.16 42.72
CA TYR A 20 -33.41 12.77 44.12
C TYR A 20 -34.31 11.60 44.56
N ARG A 21 -33.81 10.75 45.48
CA ARG A 21 -34.57 10.28 46.66
C ARG A 21 -33.62 9.92 47.82
N ILE A 22 -34.19 9.73 49.01
CA ILE A 22 -33.51 9.94 50.30
C ILE A 22 -33.66 8.73 51.24
N SER A 23 -32.53 8.31 51.84
CA SER A 23 -32.40 7.46 53.05
C SER A 23 -32.84 5.97 52.90
N PRO A 24 -32.68 5.08 53.92
CA PRO A 24 -31.61 4.07 53.91
C PRO A 24 -32.08 2.65 54.33
N LEU A 25 -31.17 1.68 54.57
CA LEU A 25 -31.11 0.79 55.76
C LEU A 25 -30.01 -0.33 55.66
N PHE A 26 -29.41 -0.69 56.81
CA PHE A 26 -28.75 -1.97 57.23
C PHE A 26 -27.67 -2.69 56.39
N LEU A 27 -26.40 -2.51 56.83
CA LEU A 27 -25.58 -3.53 57.52
C LEU A 27 -26.06 -5.01 57.56
N ALA A 28 -25.25 -5.96 57.06
CA ALA A 28 -24.31 -6.81 57.85
C ALA A 28 -24.07 -8.25 57.31
N ALA A 29 -22.81 -8.74 57.44
CA ALA A 29 -22.42 -10.17 57.64
C ALA A 29 -22.73 -11.22 56.52
N SER A 30 -22.11 -12.42 56.45
CA SER A 30 -20.79 -12.92 56.89
C SER A 30 -20.51 -14.35 56.36
N ARG A 31 -19.29 -14.61 55.85
CA ARG A 31 -18.53 -15.90 55.79
C ARG A 31 -19.07 -17.16 55.04
N ASN A 32 -18.16 -17.71 54.22
CA ASN A 32 -17.70 -19.10 54.08
C ASN A 32 -18.66 -20.29 53.83
N SER A 33 -18.60 -20.84 52.60
CA SER A 33 -18.45 -22.28 52.26
C SER A 33 -18.53 -22.43 50.72
N SER A 34 -17.53 -22.83 49.92
CA SER A 34 -16.67 -24.03 49.87
C SER A 34 -17.20 -25.17 48.97
N VAL A 35 -16.45 -25.42 47.86
CA VAL A 35 -16.18 -26.74 47.24
C VAL A 35 -17.20 -27.36 46.24
N CYS A 36 -16.80 -27.30 44.95
CA CYS A 36 -16.97 -28.31 43.88
C CYS A 36 -18.42 -28.58 43.33
N PRO A 37 -18.60 -29.43 42.29
CA PRO A 37 -18.55 -28.91 40.92
C PRO A 37 -19.70 -29.40 40.01
N SER A 38 -19.85 -28.81 38.81
CA SER A 38 -20.60 -29.47 37.71
C SER A 38 -20.18 -29.00 36.32
N VAL A 39 -19.78 -29.97 35.50
CA VAL A 39 -19.65 -29.83 34.05
C VAL A 39 -21.03 -29.65 33.42
N LYS A 40 -21.18 -28.67 32.52
CA LYS A 40 -22.30 -28.64 31.57
C LYS A 40 -21.85 -28.18 30.20
N ALA A 41 -21.46 -29.14 29.37
CA ALA A 41 -21.27 -28.90 27.94
C ALA A 41 -22.63 -28.63 27.27
N ARG A 42 -22.71 -27.57 26.47
CA ARG A 42 -23.78 -27.33 25.49
C ARG A 42 -23.16 -26.57 24.31
N LEU A 43 -22.66 -27.37 23.35
CA LEU A 43 -23.19 -27.50 21.99
C LEU A 43 -22.81 -26.34 21.07
N LYS A 44 -22.06 -26.70 20.02
CA LYS A 44 -21.50 -25.82 19.00
C LYS A 44 -22.34 -25.99 17.73
N GLU A 45 -23.25 -25.06 17.47
CA GLU A 45 -24.06 -25.09 16.23
C GLU A 45 -23.22 -24.58 15.04
N PRO A 46 -23.23 -25.27 13.88
CA PRO A 46 -22.56 -24.81 12.68
C PRO A 46 -23.47 -23.89 11.83
N PRO A 47 -22.90 -22.94 11.06
CA PRO A 47 -23.66 -22.07 10.17
C PRO A 47 -24.29 -22.84 8.98
N PRO A 48 -25.37 -22.30 8.38
CA PRO A 48 -26.12 -22.96 7.31
C PRO A 48 -25.36 -23.02 5.98
N ARG A 49 -25.69 -24.00 5.13
CA ARG A 49 -25.16 -24.11 3.76
C ARG A 49 -26.07 -23.38 2.74
N PRO A 50 -25.52 -22.77 1.68
CA PRO A 50 -26.32 -22.19 0.60
C PRO A 50 -27.03 -23.26 -0.25
N PRO A 51 -28.13 -22.89 -0.97
CA PRO A 51 -28.87 -23.80 -1.83
C PRO A 51 -28.10 -24.17 -3.10
N ARG A 52 -28.45 -25.31 -3.71
CA ARG A 52 -27.91 -25.75 -5.01
C ARG A 52 -28.80 -25.25 -6.17
N PRO A 53 -28.23 -24.91 -7.34
CA PRO A 53 -29.01 -24.57 -8.53
C PRO A 53 -29.74 -25.80 -9.12
N PRO A 54 -30.82 -25.59 -9.90
CA PRO A 54 -31.58 -26.66 -10.55
C PRO A 54 -30.80 -27.31 -11.70
N ARG A 55 -31.16 -28.55 -12.05
CA ARG A 55 -30.66 -29.25 -13.24
C ARG A 55 -31.54 -28.94 -14.47
N PRO A 56 -30.98 -28.90 -15.69
CA PRO A 56 -31.76 -28.75 -16.91
C PRO A 56 -32.62 -30.00 -17.20
N PRO A 57 -33.74 -29.86 -17.95
CA PRO A 57 -34.59 -30.96 -18.34
C PRO A 57 -33.93 -31.86 -19.41
N ARG A 58 -34.35 -33.13 -19.47
CA ARG A 58 -34.07 -34.02 -20.61
C ARG A 58 -35.11 -33.81 -21.71
N PRO A 59 -34.77 -33.96 -23.00
CA PRO A 59 -35.75 -34.02 -24.07
C PRO A 59 -36.59 -35.31 -24.01
N PRO A 60 -37.85 -35.29 -24.48
CA PRO A 60 -38.66 -36.50 -24.67
C PRO A 60 -38.21 -37.30 -25.91
N ALA A 61 -38.54 -38.60 -25.96
CA ALA A 61 -38.19 -39.48 -27.07
C ALA A 61 -39.36 -40.34 -27.55
N THR A 62 -39.88 -40.01 -28.74
CA THR A 62 -40.83 -40.76 -29.60
C THR A 62 -40.84 -40.05 -30.96
N THR A 63 -40.99 -40.67 -32.14
CA THR A 63 -41.39 -42.05 -32.47
C THR A 63 -40.73 -42.51 -33.79
N CYS A 64 -40.78 -43.81 -34.12
CA CYS A 64 -40.13 -44.40 -35.31
C CYS A 64 -41.11 -44.70 -36.46
N THR A 65 -40.71 -44.41 -37.71
CA THR A 65 -41.09 -45.02 -39.03
C THR A 65 -40.25 -44.31 -40.11
N THR A 66 -39.66 -44.90 -41.15
CA THR A 66 -39.61 -46.30 -41.69
C THR A 66 -38.32 -46.47 -42.53
N SER A 67 -37.86 -47.72 -42.74
CA SER A 67 -36.79 -48.13 -43.68
C SER A 67 -37.38 -48.55 -45.06
N PRO A 68 -36.63 -49.05 -46.07
CA PRO A 68 -35.17 -49.33 -46.22
C PRO A 68 -34.53 -48.64 -47.46
N ASP A 69 -33.31 -48.91 -47.94
CA ASP A 69 -32.22 -49.81 -47.50
C ASP A 69 -30.87 -49.03 -47.34
N THR A 70 -29.68 -49.25 -47.92
CA THR A 70 -29.16 -50.27 -48.87
C THR A 70 -27.74 -50.73 -48.54
N THR A 71 -27.48 -52.03 -48.69
CA THR A 71 -26.14 -52.66 -48.61
C THR A 71 -25.11 -52.11 -49.65
N ARG A 72 -23.77 -52.22 -49.55
CA ARG A 72 -22.83 -53.12 -48.79
C ARG A 72 -21.36 -52.64 -48.92
N ARG A 73 -20.50 -52.84 -47.88
CA ARG A 73 -19.01 -53.11 -47.94
C ARG A 73 -18.08 -52.01 -48.53
N PHE A 74 -16.76 -51.96 -48.27
CA PHE A 74 -15.85 -52.59 -47.26
C PHE A 74 -14.57 -51.70 -47.07
N LEU A 75 -13.82 -51.96 -45.98
CA LEU A 75 -12.37 -51.75 -45.70
C LEU A 75 -11.53 -50.81 -46.62
N ALA A 76 -10.76 -49.79 -46.20
CA ALA A 76 -9.94 -49.46 -45.00
C ALA A 76 -8.41 -49.56 -45.24
N SER A 77 -7.64 -48.59 -44.69
CA SER A 77 -6.14 -48.52 -44.64
C SER A 77 -5.39 -48.37 -45.99
N SER A 78 -4.17 -47.82 -46.10
CA SER A 78 -3.38 -46.87 -45.28
C SER A 78 -2.06 -46.47 -45.99
N SER A 79 -1.39 -45.40 -45.52
CA SER A 79 0.08 -45.21 -45.50
C SER A 79 0.84 -44.54 -46.69
N THR A 80 1.63 -43.52 -46.31
CA THR A 80 2.98 -43.12 -46.78
C THR A 80 3.29 -42.76 -48.25
N SER A 81 3.60 -41.47 -48.44
CA SER A 81 4.83 -40.89 -49.05
C SER A 81 5.67 -41.67 -50.08
N CYS A 82 6.02 -41.00 -51.20
CA CYS A 82 7.41 -40.51 -51.39
C CYS A 82 7.54 -39.43 -52.49
N CYS A 83 8.76 -38.88 -52.62
CA CYS A 83 9.14 -37.74 -53.47
C CYS A 83 8.97 -37.95 -54.99
N TYR A 84 8.92 -36.84 -55.74
CA TYR A 84 9.35 -36.80 -57.14
C TYR A 84 10.24 -35.58 -57.42
N THR A 85 11.27 -35.78 -58.24
CA THR A 85 12.31 -34.78 -58.57
C THR A 85 12.29 -34.38 -60.05
N TYR A 86 12.88 -33.22 -60.35
CA TYR A 86 12.99 -32.61 -61.68
C TYR A 86 13.49 -33.52 -62.80
N ARG A 87 12.96 -33.32 -64.02
CA ARG A 87 13.80 -33.32 -65.23
C ARG A 87 13.36 -32.29 -66.25
N LYS A 88 14.32 -31.78 -67.04
CA LYS A 88 14.15 -30.70 -68.03
C LYS A 88 13.70 -31.23 -69.40
N GLN A 89 13.06 -30.37 -70.17
CA GLN A 89 13.46 -30.11 -71.57
C GLN A 89 13.09 -28.66 -71.96
N ALA A 90 13.65 -28.14 -73.04
CA ALA A 90 13.55 -26.73 -73.44
C ALA A 90 13.51 -26.56 -74.96
N VAL A 91 12.83 -25.52 -75.43
CA VAL A 91 12.89 -25.02 -76.82
C VAL A 91 12.97 -23.49 -76.77
N PHE A 92 13.73 -22.92 -77.70
CA PHE A 92 13.97 -21.48 -77.88
C PHE A 92 13.27 -21.00 -79.16
N VAL A 93 12.87 -19.72 -79.22
CA VAL A 93 13.03 -18.77 -80.36
C VAL A 93 12.23 -17.50 -80.08
N ALA A 94 12.74 -16.36 -80.56
CA ALA A 94 12.19 -15.02 -80.32
C ALA A 94 11.08 -14.61 -81.31
N PHE A 95 10.39 -13.50 -81.03
CA PHE A 95 9.91 -12.57 -82.06
C PHE A 95 9.93 -11.11 -81.56
N THR A 96 9.73 -10.16 -82.48
CA THR A 96 10.15 -8.75 -82.35
C THR A 96 9.16 -7.74 -81.78
N LEU A 97 9.69 -6.59 -81.38
CA LEU A 97 8.99 -5.32 -81.12
C LEU A 97 8.06 -4.91 -82.27
N LEU A 98 6.90 -4.33 -81.93
CA LEU A 98 6.18 -3.41 -82.80
C LEU A 98 5.32 -2.45 -81.95
N LEU A 99 5.39 -1.15 -82.26
CA LEU A 99 4.61 -0.09 -81.62
C LEU A 99 3.27 0.11 -82.34
N LEU A 100 2.18 0.24 -81.60
CA LEU A 100 0.93 0.86 -82.06
C LEU A 100 0.28 1.64 -80.90
N GLN A 101 -0.24 2.83 -81.20
CA GLN A 101 -0.95 3.66 -80.22
C GLN A 101 -2.40 3.21 -80.00
N VAL A 102 -2.90 3.45 -78.79
CA VAL A 102 -4.33 3.37 -78.42
C VAL A 102 -4.75 4.75 -77.92
N PRO A 103 -5.91 5.30 -78.35
CA PRO A 103 -6.33 6.66 -78.00
C PRO A 103 -6.84 6.79 -76.54
N GLN A 104 -6.77 8.01 -76.00
CA GLN A 104 -7.26 8.35 -74.66
C GLN A 104 -8.77 8.67 -74.69
N GLU A 105 -9.60 7.94 -73.94
CA GLU A 105 -10.97 8.42 -73.60
C GLU A 105 -11.58 7.78 -72.32
N THR A 106 -10.80 7.65 -71.23
CA THR A 106 -11.26 6.99 -69.98
C THR A 106 -11.02 7.79 -68.68
N ASP A 107 -10.59 9.05 -68.78
CA ASP A 107 -10.12 9.88 -67.63
C ASP A 107 -11.25 10.47 -66.75
N SER A 108 -12.51 10.40 -67.20
CA SER A 108 -13.68 11.01 -66.53
C SER A 108 -14.45 10.05 -65.61
N TYR A 109 -14.42 8.74 -65.89
CA TYR A 109 -15.15 7.74 -65.11
C TYR A 109 -14.39 7.28 -63.86
N LEU A 110 -13.05 7.13 -63.94
CA LEU A 110 -12.21 6.80 -62.79
C LEU A 110 -12.29 7.86 -61.68
N LYS A 111 -12.23 9.15 -62.04
CA LYS A 111 -12.36 10.27 -61.08
C LYS A 111 -13.71 10.34 -60.35
N ASN A 112 -14.76 9.70 -60.86
CA ASN A 112 -16.04 9.57 -60.16
C ASN A 112 -16.19 8.25 -59.39
N TYR A 113 -15.25 7.31 -59.55
CA TYR A 113 -15.17 6.08 -58.77
C TYR A 113 -14.35 6.30 -57.49
N ASP A 114 -13.16 6.91 -57.60
CA ASP A 114 -12.31 7.26 -56.45
C ASP A 114 -13.02 8.21 -55.49
N ARG A 115 -13.59 9.30 -56.04
CA ARG A 115 -14.30 10.35 -55.28
C ARG A 115 -15.57 9.88 -54.55
N LYS A 116 -15.97 8.62 -54.72
CA LYS A 116 -17.08 8.00 -53.98
C LYS A 116 -16.63 7.12 -52.81
N ASN A 117 -15.34 6.79 -52.73
CA ASN A 117 -14.74 6.09 -51.60
C ASN A 117 -14.20 7.05 -50.53
N GLU A 118 -13.76 8.26 -50.92
CA GLU A 118 -13.15 9.25 -50.00
C GLU A 118 -14.05 9.62 -48.81
N ASP A 119 -15.38 9.67 -48.99
CA ASP A 119 -16.33 10.00 -47.91
C ASP A 119 -16.42 8.92 -46.80
N HIS A 120 -15.90 7.70 -47.05
CA HIS A 120 -16.04 6.52 -46.18
C HIS A 120 -14.70 5.95 -45.71
N THR A 121 -13.58 6.65 -45.94
CA THR A 121 -12.26 6.29 -45.40
C THR A 121 -11.98 6.95 -44.05
N ILE A 122 -11.56 6.16 -43.06
CA ILE A 122 -11.11 6.66 -41.75
C ILE A 122 -9.62 6.38 -41.60
N THR A 123 -8.82 7.41 -41.28
CA THR A 123 -7.37 7.26 -41.13
C THR A 123 -6.96 7.04 -39.68
N ILE A 124 -6.22 5.95 -39.42
CA ILE A 124 -5.47 5.77 -38.17
C ILE A 124 -4.01 6.19 -38.37
N GLY A 125 -3.47 6.98 -37.45
CA GLY A 125 -2.04 7.33 -37.41
C GLY A 125 -1.28 6.31 -36.61
N ILE A 126 -0.10 5.89 -37.06
CA ILE A 126 0.75 4.93 -36.34
C ILE A 126 2.19 5.45 -36.31
N ILE A 127 2.64 5.79 -35.10
CA ILE A 127 4.04 6.10 -34.82
C ILE A 127 4.71 4.81 -34.33
N HIS A 128 5.80 4.40 -34.97
CA HIS A 128 6.62 3.26 -34.56
C HIS A 128 8.10 3.67 -34.37
N PRO A 129 8.89 2.94 -33.57
CA PRO A 129 10.28 3.30 -33.36
C PRO A 129 11.09 3.03 -34.64
N LYS A 130 11.90 4.02 -35.03
CA LYS A 130 12.82 3.97 -36.16
C LYS A 130 13.98 3.03 -35.84
N THR A 131 14.16 1.99 -36.66
CA THR A 131 15.21 0.99 -36.49
C THR A 131 15.80 0.62 -37.85
N LEU A 132 17.13 0.49 -37.94
CA LEU A 132 17.83 0.31 -39.22
C LEU A 132 17.51 -1.00 -39.94
N PHE A 133 17.15 -2.06 -39.20
CA PHE A 133 16.94 -3.40 -39.74
C PHE A 133 15.50 -3.92 -39.61
N ARG A 134 14.77 -3.54 -38.55
CA ARG A 134 13.46 -4.12 -38.19
C ARG A 134 12.25 -3.30 -38.70
N GLN A 135 12.45 -2.25 -39.50
CA GLN A 135 11.34 -1.44 -40.07
C GLN A 135 10.32 -2.28 -40.86
N ARG A 136 10.77 -3.30 -41.61
CA ARG A 136 9.90 -4.19 -42.38
C ARG A 136 8.98 -5.05 -41.49
N GLU A 137 9.42 -5.38 -40.29
CA GLU A 137 8.62 -6.18 -39.33
C GLU A 137 7.44 -5.36 -38.81
N TYR A 138 7.67 -4.10 -38.42
CA TYR A 138 6.58 -3.19 -38.03
C TYR A 138 5.60 -2.94 -39.19
N GLN A 139 6.10 -2.65 -40.39
CA GLN A 139 5.23 -2.43 -41.56
C GLN A 139 4.40 -3.67 -41.91
N LYS A 140 4.98 -4.87 -41.80
CA LYS A 140 4.24 -6.12 -41.96
C LYS A 140 3.18 -6.28 -40.87
N ALA A 141 3.54 -6.14 -39.60
CA ALA A 141 2.62 -6.31 -38.47
C ALA A 141 1.44 -5.31 -38.53
N ILE A 142 1.69 -4.06 -38.97
CA ILE A 142 0.65 -3.05 -39.21
C ILE A 142 -0.29 -3.48 -40.34
N ASN A 143 0.24 -3.92 -41.48
CA ASN A 143 -0.57 -4.31 -42.64
C ASN A 143 -1.34 -5.61 -42.38
N ASP A 144 -0.74 -6.58 -41.70
CA ASP A 144 -1.38 -7.81 -41.24
C ASP A 144 -2.51 -7.49 -40.23
N ALA A 145 -2.30 -6.54 -39.32
CA ALA A 145 -3.32 -6.08 -38.36
C ALA A 145 -4.51 -5.41 -39.06
N VAL A 146 -4.28 -4.40 -39.91
CA VAL A 146 -5.36 -3.69 -40.64
C VAL A 146 -6.09 -4.65 -41.58
N GLY A 147 -5.36 -5.50 -42.31
CA GLY A 147 -5.96 -6.57 -43.14
C GLY A 147 -6.69 -7.64 -42.33
N SER A 148 -6.40 -7.80 -41.03
CA SER A 148 -7.17 -8.70 -40.15
C SER A 148 -8.53 -8.14 -39.74
N LEU A 149 -8.72 -6.81 -39.73
CA LEU A 149 -10.00 -6.20 -39.34
C LEU A 149 -11.15 -6.59 -40.27
N MET A 150 -10.88 -6.82 -41.57
CA MET A 150 -11.85 -7.36 -42.54
C MET A 150 -12.36 -8.78 -42.21
N LYS A 151 -11.78 -9.46 -41.21
CA LYS A 151 -12.22 -10.76 -40.70
C LYS A 151 -13.09 -10.64 -39.44
N LEU A 152 -13.15 -9.46 -38.83
CA LEU A 152 -14.05 -9.18 -37.71
C LEU A 152 -15.46 -8.90 -38.26
N ASN A 153 -16.47 -9.54 -37.67
CA ASN A 153 -17.87 -9.39 -38.10
C ASN A 153 -18.52 -8.12 -37.52
N LEU A 154 -17.85 -6.98 -37.68
CA LEU A 154 -18.34 -5.65 -37.36
C LEU A 154 -19.20 -5.16 -38.53
N LYS A 155 -20.34 -4.51 -38.25
CA LYS A 155 -21.26 -4.06 -39.31
C LYS A 155 -20.66 -2.91 -40.11
N PHE A 156 -20.02 -1.97 -39.42
CA PHE A 156 -19.42 -0.78 -40.03
C PHE A 156 -18.30 -1.12 -41.01
N MET A 157 -17.53 -2.19 -40.76
CA MET A 157 -16.47 -2.68 -41.64
C MET A 157 -16.96 -3.26 -42.98
N GLN A 158 -18.27 -3.34 -43.20
CA GLN A 158 -18.86 -3.79 -44.47
C GLN A 158 -19.08 -2.64 -45.47
N GLU A 159 -19.08 -1.38 -44.99
CA GLU A 159 -19.41 -0.18 -45.78
C GLU A 159 -18.28 0.88 -45.77
N SER A 160 -17.14 0.60 -45.11
CA SER A 160 -16.07 1.56 -44.87
C SER A 160 -14.67 0.94 -44.98
N PHE A 161 -13.62 1.78 -45.06
CA PHE A 161 -12.24 1.32 -45.11
C PHE A 161 -11.35 2.10 -44.12
N ILE A 162 -10.53 1.37 -43.36
CA ILE A 162 -9.55 1.98 -42.44
C ILE A 162 -8.21 2.12 -43.17
N ALA A 163 -7.83 3.37 -43.45
CA ALA A 163 -6.52 3.74 -43.98
C ALA A 163 -5.50 3.93 -42.86
N ASN A 164 -4.21 3.74 -43.14
CA ASN A 164 -3.13 3.82 -42.15
C ASN A 164 -2.01 4.79 -42.55
N SER A 165 -1.88 5.92 -41.83
CA SER A 165 -0.72 6.80 -41.97
C SER A 165 0.39 6.35 -41.01
N THR A 166 1.49 5.79 -41.55
CA THR A 166 2.56 5.17 -40.74
C THR A 166 3.84 5.99 -40.76
N THR A 167 4.41 6.33 -39.59
CA THR A 167 5.66 7.10 -39.46
C THR A 167 6.65 6.40 -38.51
N SER A 168 7.92 6.34 -38.92
CA SER A 168 9.03 5.98 -38.05
C SER A 168 9.56 7.22 -37.32
N MET A 169 9.67 7.15 -35.99
CA MET A 169 10.20 8.23 -35.16
C MET A 169 11.44 7.77 -34.39
N ASP A 170 12.45 8.62 -34.26
CA ASP A 170 13.64 8.36 -33.44
C ASP A 170 13.24 8.19 -31.95
N ILE A 171 14.10 7.58 -31.13
CA ILE A 171 13.83 7.29 -29.72
C ILE A 171 13.66 8.57 -28.89
N ASN A 172 14.51 9.57 -29.14
CA ASN A 172 14.47 10.90 -28.52
C ASN A 172 14.27 11.97 -29.62
N PRO A 173 13.06 12.13 -30.17
CA PRO A 173 12.79 13.10 -31.23
C PRO A 173 12.78 14.52 -30.64
N SER A 174 13.22 15.50 -31.43
CA SER A 174 13.12 16.92 -31.03
C SER A 174 11.65 17.37 -31.03
N PRO A 175 11.29 18.41 -30.25
CA PRO A 175 9.95 19.02 -30.31
C PRO A 175 9.56 19.47 -31.72
N THR A 176 10.53 19.92 -32.53
CA THR A 176 10.34 20.22 -33.96
C THR A 176 10.06 18.98 -34.80
N SER A 177 10.76 17.87 -34.58
CA SER A 177 10.48 16.61 -35.29
C SER A 177 9.09 16.05 -34.96
N ILE A 178 8.64 16.21 -33.70
CA ILE A 178 7.28 15.89 -33.28
C ILE A 178 6.26 16.80 -33.99
N LEU A 179 6.50 18.12 -34.00
CA LEU A 179 5.61 19.09 -34.62
C LEU A 179 5.47 18.87 -36.14
N ASN A 180 6.58 18.70 -36.85
CA ASN A 180 6.57 18.39 -38.29
C ASN A 180 5.84 17.06 -38.57
N CYS A 181 6.05 16.01 -37.77
CA CYS A 181 5.34 14.74 -37.91
C CYS A 181 3.80 14.88 -37.82
N LEU A 182 3.31 15.76 -36.93
CA LEU A 182 1.89 16.10 -36.86
C LEU A 182 1.45 16.97 -38.05
N CYS A 183 2.11 18.12 -38.25
CA CYS A 183 1.70 19.15 -39.22
C CYS A 183 1.84 18.73 -40.69
N GLU A 184 2.89 18.02 -41.06
CA GLU A 184 3.22 17.67 -42.45
C GLU A 184 2.55 16.35 -42.88
N LYS A 185 1.92 15.61 -41.96
CA LYS A 185 1.41 14.26 -42.24
C LYS A 185 0.12 13.90 -41.52
N PHE A 186 0.10 13.77 -40.19
CA PHE A 186 -1.10 13.27 -39.50
C PHE A 186 -2.30 14.23 -39.55
N LEU A 187 -2.08 15.55 -39.62
CA LEU A 187 -3.17 16.50 -39.82
C LEU A 187 -3.68 16.50 -41.29
N PRO A 188 -2.82 16.60 -42.34
CA PRO A 188 -3.25 16.41 -43.73
C PRO A 188 -3.99 15.09 -44.01
N ASP A 189 -3.54 13.98 -43.41
CA ASP A 189 -4.15 12.67 -43.56
C ASP A 189 -5.46 12.50 -42.73
N ASN A 190 -5.91 13.56 -42.03
CA ASN A 190 -7.11 13.61 -41.19
C ASN A 190 -7.22 12.47 -40.14
N VAL A 191 -6.13 12.23 -39.41
CA VAL A 191 -6.03 11.11 -38.45
C VAL A 191 -6.99 11.24 -37.25
N SER A 192 -7.91 10.29 -37.11
CA SER A 192 -8.90 10.25 -36.01
C SER A 192 -8.34 9.79 -34.66
N ALA A 193 -7.29 8.96 -34.65
CA ALA A 193 -6.55 8.56 -33.46
C ALA A 193 -5.12 8.13 -33.82
N ILE A 194 -4.17 8.30 -32.88
CA ILE A 194 -2.76 7.94 -33.09
C ILE A 194 -2.38 6.75 -32.20
N ILE A 195 -1.92 5.64 -32.79
CA ILE A 195 -1.21 4.60 -32.07
C ILE A 195 0.24 5.06 -31.85
N PHE A 196 0.69 5.10 -30.60
CA PHE A 196 2.03 5.56 -30.22
C PHE A 196 2.85 4.39 -29.63
N LEU A 197 3.74 3.84 -30.45
CA LEU A 197 4.61 2.72 -30.10
C LEU A 197 6.02 3.25 -29.82
N THR A 198 6.43 3.23 -28.56
CA THR A 198 7.80 3.56 -28.13
C THR A 198 8.49 2.34 -27.54
N ARG A 199 9.76 2.12 -27.92
CA ARG A 199 10.67 1.26 -27.14
C ARG A 199 11.63 2.16 -26.36
N THR A 200 11.20 2.54 -25.16
CA THR A 200 11.95 3.37 -24.22
C THR A 200 11.96 2.71 -22.84
N GLU A 201 12.62 1.57 -22.72
CA GLU A 201 13.15 1.09 -21.43
C GLU A 201 14.39 1.88 -20.98
N THR A 202 14.91 2.76 -21.83
CA THR A 202 15.81 3.84 -21.43
C THR A 202 15.02 4.93 -20.71
N TYR A 203 14.65 4.65 -19.46
CA TYR A 203 14.13 5.64 -18.51
C TYR A 203 15.16 6.77 -18.30
N GLY A 204 14.72 8.02 -18.18
CA GLY A 204 15.59 9.19 -18.04
C GLY A 204 15.12 10.39 -18.86
N ARG A 205 16.03 11.31 -19.24
CA ARG A 205 15.67 12.55 -19.99
C ARG A 205 15.06 12.32 -21.38
N SER A 206 15.17 11.11 -21.91
CA SER A 206 14.44 10.56 -23.06
C SER A 206 12.92 10.75 -22.99
N THR A 207 12.36 10.60 -21.79
CA THR A 207 10.92 10.47 -21.56
C THR A 207 10.14 11.78 -21.81
N ALA A 208 10.82 12.92 -21.70
CA ALA A 208 10.24 14.24 -21.95
C ALA A 208 9.71 14.42 -23.39
N SER A 209 10.31 13.76 -24.38
CA SER A 209 9.82 13.79 -25.77
C SER A 209 8.46 13.08 -25.92
N ALA A 210 8.26 11.97 -25.21
CA ALA A 210 6.99 11.25 -25.18
C ALA A 210 5.92 12.05 -24.41
N GLN A 211 6.30 12.66 -23.27
CA GLN A 211 5.44 13.56 -22.50
C GLN A 211 4.93 14.74 -23.36
N TYR A 212 5.83 15.40 -24.09
CA TYR A 212 5.48 16.51 -25.00
C TYR A 212 4.53 16.08 -26.11
N PHE A 213 4.77 14.92 -26.75
CA PHE A 213 3.87 14.37 -27.76
C PHE A 213 2.45 14.10 -27.21
N LEU A 214 2.35 13.41 -26.07
CA LEU A 214 1.07 13.08 -25.43
C LEU A 214 0.28 14.34 -25.02
N GLN A 215 0.98 15.35 -24.49
CA GLN A 215 0.37 16.63 -24.13
C GLN A 215 -0.12 17.41 -25.35
N LEU A 216 0.65 17.42 -26.45
CA LEU A 216 0.28 18.09 -27.69
C LEU A 216 -0.91 17.43 -28.39
N ALA A 217 -0.97 16.09 -28.43
CA ALA A 217 -2.12 15.36 -28.95
C ALA A 217 -3.40 15.64 -28.12
N GLY A 218 -3.30 15.63 -26.79
CA GLY A 218 -4.40 16.01 -25.89
C GLY A 218 -4.86 17.47 -26.02
N TYR A 219 -3.95 18.39 -26.34
CA TYR A 219 -4.27 19.78 -26.69
C TYR A 219 -5.11 19.84 -27.99
N LEU A 220 -4.62 19.20 -29.07
CA LEU A 220 -5.33 19.06 -30.35
C LEU A 220 -6.65 18.29 -30.23
N GLY A 221 -6.87 17.55 -29.14
CA GLY A 221 -8.06 16.72 -28.91
C GLY A 221 -8.03 15.39 -29.65
N ILE A 222 -6.88 14.97 -30.19
CA ILE A 222 -6.72 13.68 -30.87
C ILE A 222 -6.42 12.61 -29.80
N PRO A 223 -7.20 11.52 -29.69
CA PRO A 223 -6.92 10.45 -28.76
C PRO A 223 -5.71 9.62 -29.18
N VAL A 224 -4.94 9.15 -28.19
CA VAL A 224 -3.70 8.38 -28.38
C VAL A 224 -3.84 7.01 -27.73
N ILE A 225 -3.61 5.94 -28.51
CA ILE A 225 -3.44 4.58 -27.98
C ILE A 225 -1.94 4.33 -27.83
N ALA A 226 -1.43 4.52 -26.62
CA ALA A 226 -0.02 4.32 -26.30
C ALA A 226 0.25 2.87 -25.87
N TRP A 227 1.42 2.34 -26.25
CA TRP A 227 1.89 1.09 -25.67
C TRP A 227 2.15 1.27 -24.17
N ASN A 228 3.16 2.06 -23.81
CA ASN A 228 3.50 2.40 -22.44
C ASN A 228 3.59 3.93 -22.31
N ALA A 229 2.67 4.55 -21.56
CA ALA A 229 2.65 5.98 -21.32
C ALA A 229 3.27 6.36 -19.95
N ASP A 230 3.23 5.48 -18.95
CA ASP A 230 3.78 5.72 -17.60
C ASP A 230 5.28 6.00 -17.58
N ASN A 231 6.06 5.38 -18.48
CA ASN A 231 7.49 5.72 -18.65
C ASN A 231 7.70 7.22 -18.94
N SER A 232 6.68 7.96 -19.36
CA SER A 232 6.74 9.42 -19.60
C SER A 232 6.74 10.27 -18.31
N GLY A 233 6.40 9.70 -17.15
CA GLY A 233 6.26 10.46 -15.88
C GLY A 233 5.24 11.61 -15.94
N LEU A 234 4.22 11.48 -16.79
CA LEU A 234 3.15 12.48 -16.92
C LEU A 234 2.17 12.31 -15.76
N GLU A 235 2.39 13.10 -14.71
CA GLU A 235 1.63 13.10 -13.44
C GLU A 235 0.12 12.95 -13.65
N GLN A 236 -0.53 12.15 -12.81
CA GLN A 236 -2.00 12.02 -12.78
C GLN A 236 -2.76 13.34 -12.53
N ALA A 237 -2.10 14.45 -12.18
CA ALA A 237 -2.71 15.77 -12.10
C ALA A 237 -2.95 16.44 -13.48
N ALA A 238 -2.22 16.04 -14.53
CA ALA A 238 -2.30 16.62 -15.87
C ALA A 238 -3.46 16.06 -16.71
N GLN A 239 -4.67 16.01 -16.15
CA GLN A 239 -5.83 15.17 -16.58
C GLN A 239 -6.50 15.52 -17.93
N SER A 240 -5.84 16.28 -18.81
CA SER A 240 -6.36 16.60 -20.16
C SER A 240 -5.94 15.61 -21.25
N GLY A 241 -5.10 14.61 -20.92
CA GLY A 241 -4.61 13.61 -21.86
C GLY A 241 -5.68 12.59 -22.26
N LEU A 242 -6.11 12.63 -23.53
CA LEU A 242 -6.98 11.62 -24.15
C LEU A 242 -6.17 10.35 -24.48
N ARG A 243 -5.56 9.72 -23.48
CA ARG A 243 -4.64 8.59 -23.65
C ARG A 243 -5.23 7.26 -23.18
N ILE A 244 -5.00 6.19 -23.94
CA ILE A 244 -5.23 4.81 -23.51
C ILE A 244 -3.87 4.11 -23.43
N GLN A 245 -3.66 3.31 -22.40
CA GLN A 245 -2.42 2.56 -22.18
C GLN A 245 -2.68 1.05 -22.26
N LEU A 246 -1.95 0.37 -23.15
CA LEU A 246 -2.08 -1.07 -23.38
C LEU A 246 -1.16 -1.93 -22.50
N ALA A 247 0.01 -1.40 -22.12
CA ALA A 247 0.97 -2.07 -21.24
C ALA A 247 0.61 -1.91 -19.75
N PRO A 248 1.03 -2.86 -18.89
CA PRO A 248 0.74 -2.83 -17.45
C PRO A 248 1.19 -1.53 -16.77
N ALA A 249 0.22 -0.82 -16.17
CA ALA A 249 0.49 0.45 -15.49
C ALA A 249 1.29 0.29 -14.18
N VAL A 250 1.95 1.36 -13.74
CA VAL A 250 2.70 1.42 -12.47
C VAL A 250 1.83 1.01 -11.26
N HIS A 251 0.54 1.36 -11.28
CA HIS A 251 -0.44 0.92 -10.27
C HIS A 251 -0.62 -0.60 -10.21
N HIS A 252 -0.54 -1.32 -11.33
CA HIS A 252 -0.59 -2.79 -11.35
C HIS A 252 0.69 -3.41 -10.80
N GLN A 253 1.86 -2.78 -11.03
CA GLN A 253 3.11 -3.22 -10.42
C GLN A 253 3.08 -3.06 -8.89
N ALA A 254 2.54 -1.95 -8.39
CA ALA A 254 2.31 -1.73 -6.96
C ALA A 254 1.33 -2.76 -6.36
N ALA A 255 0.21 -3.05 -7.03
CA ALA A 255 -0.75 -4.07 -6.61
C ALA A 255 -0.11 -5.49 -6.56
N ALA A 256 0.68 -5.85 -7.58
CA ALA A 256 1.42 -7.11 -7.58
C ALA A 256 2.45 -7.18 -6.44
N MET A 257 3.21 -6.11 -6.18
CA MET A 257 4.10 -6.02 -5.02
C MET A 257 3.35 -6.24 -3.70
N LEU A 258 2.19 -5.59 -3.50
CA LEU A 258 1.38 -5.79 -2.30
C LEU A 258 0.80 -7.21 -2.18
N SER A 259 0.43 -7.86 -3.28
CA SER A 259 -0.03 -9.26 -3.23
C SER A 259 1.04 -10.21 -2.67
N ILE A 260 2.34 -9.94 -2.92
CA ILE A 260 3.45 -10.69 -2.33
C ILE A 260 3.53 -10.43 -0.81
N LEU A 261 3.39 -9.18 -0.38
CA LEU A 261 3.33 -8.81 1.05
C LEU A 261 2.15 -9.49 1.77
N VAL A 262 0.95 -9.53 1.16
CA VAL A 262 -0.21 -10.29 1.66
C VAL A 262 0.13 -11.78 1.81
N ARG A 263 0.69 -12.39 0.75
CA ARG A 263 0.93 -13.84 0.67
C ARG A 263 1.88 -14.36 1.76
N TYR A 264 2.84 -13.55 2.18
CA TYR A 264 3.81 -13.87 3.22
C TYR A 264 3.53 -13.21 4.59
N GLN A 265 2.34 -12.61 4.77
CA GLN A 265 1.90 -11.97 6.03
C GLN A 265 2.82 -10.83 6.51
N TRP A 266 3.43 -10.11 5.57
CA TRP A 266 4.32 -9.00 5.86
C TRP A 266 3.55 -7.68 5.94
N HIS A 267 3.58 -7.03 7.11
CA HIS A 267 2.77 -5.84 7.39
C HIS A 267 3.56 -4.52 7.32
N SER A 268 4.89 -4.60 7.30
CA SER A 268 5.83 -3.47 7.39
C SER A 268 6.68 -3.36 6.13
N LEU A 269 6.68 -2.19 5.48
CA LEU A 269 7.46 -1.94 4.27
C LEU A 269 8.06 -0.53 4.24
N SER A 270 9.13 -0.34 3.48
CA SER A 270 9.66 0.98 3.11
C SER A 270 9.66 1.15 1.58
N ILE A 271 9.45 2.38 1.12
CA ILE A 271 9.47 2.72 -0.29
C ILE A 271 10.76 3.47 -0.59
N VAL A 272 11.52 3.00 -1.57
CA VAL A 272 12.79 3.60 -2.00
C VAL A 272 12.70 3.90 -3.49
N THR A 273 12.96 5.15 -3.90
CA THR A 273 12.94 5.55 -5.31
C THR A 273 14.16 6.39 -5.68
N SER A 274 14.57 6.38 -6.95
CA SER A 274 15.39 7.46 -7.50
C SER A 274 14.49 8.62 -7.96
N GLU A 275 15.08 9.68 -8.52
CA GLU A 275 14.36 10.80 -9.17
C GLU A 275 13.87 10.44 -10.61
N ILE A 276 13.63 9.15 -10.86
CA ILE A 276 13.08 8.61 -12.11
C ILE A 276 11.69 9.20 -12.43
N ALA A 277 11.37 9.33 -13.71
CA ALA A 277 10.05 9.72 -14.20
C ALA A 277 8.96 8.79 -13.61
N GLY A 278 7.91 9.37 -13.01
CA GLY A 278 6.81 8.60 -12.40
C GLY A 278 7.08 8.08 -10.98
N HIS A 279 8.18 8.46 -10.32
CA HIS A 279 8.44 8.02 -8.92
C HIS A 279 7.37 8.53 -7.94
N THR A 280 6.83 9.73 -8.18
CA THR A 280 5.70 10.30 -7.43
C THR A 280 4.43 9.47 -7.62
N ASP A 281 4.10 9.11 -8.87
CA ASP A 281 2.96 8.26 -9.20
C ASP A 281 3.11 6.84 -8.60
N PHE A 282 4.32 6.27 -8.56
CA PHE A 282 4.59 4.98 -7.87
C PHE A 282 4.38 5.07 -6.36
N VAL A 283 4.96 6.08 -5.70
CA VAL A 283 4.78 6.33 -4.26
C VAL A 283 3.31 6.53 -3.90
N GLN A 284 2.55 7.21 -4.77
CA GLN A 284 1.12 7.40 -4.59
C GLN A 284 0.33 6.11 -4.82
N ALA A 285 0.60 5.36 -5.88
CA ALA A 285 -0.05 4.08 -6.15
C ALA A 285 0.13 3.06 -5.01
N VAL A 286 1.33 2.98 -4.41
CA VAL A 286 1.56 2.13 -3.22
C VAL A 286 0.71 2.59 -2.03
N ARG A 287 0.54 3.91 -1.82
CA ARG A 287 -0.31 4.46 -0.75
C ARG A 287 -1.79 4.18 -0.99
N ASP A 288 -2.25 4.28 -2.21
CA ASP A 288 -3.65 4.03 -2.57
C ASP A 288 -4.00 2.53 -2.48
N GLN A 289 -3.07 1.64 -2.88
CA GLN A 289 -3.20 0.21 -2.64
C GLN A 289 -3.21 -0.15 -1.13
N VAL A 290 -2.35 0.50 -0.32
CA VAL A 290 -2.39 0.38 1.15
C VAL A 290 -3.72 0.89 1.74
N ALA A 291 -4.31 1.94 1.16
CA ALA A 291 -5.60 2.47 1.61
C ALA A 291 -6.76 1.51 1.28
N GLN A 292 -6.81 0.97 0.06
CA GLN A 292 -7.82 -0.01 -0.37
C GLN A 292 -7.84 -1.25 0.53
N HIS A 293 -6.67 -1.88 0.78
CA HIS A 293 -6.58 -3.05 1.66
C HIS A 293 -7.00 -2.79 3.13
N LYS A 294 -6.93 -1.53 3.58
CA LYS A 294 -7.38 -1.11 4.92
C LYS A 294 -8.90 -0.98 4.99
N GLU A 295 -9.56 -0.51 3.93
CA GLU A 295 -11.03 -0.46 3.84
C GLU A 295 -11.62 -1.87 3.71
N ASP A 296 -10.96 -2.74 2.95
CA ASP A 296 -11.31 -4.14 2.74
C ASP A 296 -11.09 -5.03 4.00
N HIS A 297 -10.55 -4.47 5.08
CA HIS A 297 -10.15 -5.17 6.32
C HIS A 297 -9.15 -6.33 6.12
N ARG A 298 -8.60 -6.53 4.92
CA ARG A 298 -7.68 -7.63 4.56
C ARG A 298 -6.30 -7.53 5.23
N GLY A 299 -5.90 -6.34 5.71
CA GLY A 299 -4.68 -6.16 6.51
C GLY A 299 -4.34 -4.69 6.76
N LYS A 300 -3.61 -4.40 7.86
CA LYS A 300 -3.06 -3.06 8.12
C LYS A 300 -1.58 -3.01 7.75
N PHE A 301 -1.30 -2.56 6.53
CA PHE A 301 0.07 -2.23 6.14
C PHE A 301 0.56 -0.94 6.83
N VAL A 302 1.86 -0.87 7.08
CA VAL A 302 2.57 0.29 7.62
C VAL A 302 3.75 0.59 6.70
N ILE A 303 3.65 1.74 6.01
CA ILE A 303 4.80 2.36 5.33
C ILE A 303 5.63 3.04 6.43
N ILE A 304 6.84 2.54 6.65
CA ILE A 304 7.77 3.06 7.66
C ILE A 304 8.38 4.37 7.17
N ASP A 305 9.10 4.35 6.05
CA ASP A 305 9.69 5.54 5.42
C ASP A 305 9.35 5.59 3.92
N THR A 306 9.55 6.76 3.31
CA THR A 306 9.54 6.99 1.86
C THR A 306 10.82 7.76 1.52
N ILE A 307 11.80 7.06 0.95
CA ILE A 307 13.15 7.57 0.70
C ILE A 307 13.33 7.82 -0.80
N ILE A 308 13.42 9.08 -1.18
CA ILE A 308 13.89 9.50 -2.51
C ILE A 308 15.41 9.64 -2.42
N ILE A 309 16.14 8.92 -3.27
CA ILE A 309 17.61 8.87 -3.27
C ILE A 309 18.18 10.05 -4.05
N GLY A 310 18.80 11.00 -3.32
CA GLY A 310 19.75 11.97 -3.88
C GLY A 310 21.17 11.42 -3.80
N ASP A 311 21.74 11.36 -2.59
CA ASP A 311 22.94 10.57 -2.30
C ASP A 311 22.54 9.17 -1.79
N PRO A 312 22.99 8.07 -2.45
CA PRO A 312 22.73 6.72 -1.97
C PRO A 312 23.17 6.47 -0.52
N ARG A 313 24.34 6.98 -0.11
CA ARG A 313 24.96 6.58 1.16
C ARG A 313 24.20 7.11 2.38
N THR A 314 23.89 8.41 2.41
CA THR A 314 23.07 9.02 3.47
C THR A 314 21.62 8.52 3.45
N SER A 315 21.05 8.27 2.26
CA SER A 315 19.70 7.72 2.10
C SER A 315 19.59 6.30 2.66
N LEU A 316 20.57 5.43 2.38
CA LEU A 316 20.61 4.06 2.87
C LEU A 316 21.00 3.96 4.36
N LEU A 317 21.74 4.93 4.91
CA LEU A 317 21.97 5.00 6.36
C LEU A 317 20.68 5.28 7.15
N ARG A 318 19.76 6.10 6.61
CA ARG A 318 18.38 6.22 7.16
C ARG A 318 17.67 4.87 7.16
N LEU A 319 17.72 4.15 6.05
CA LEU A 319 17.10 2.83 5.91
C LEU A 319 17.67 1.81 6.91
N LYS A 320 19.00 1.75 7.10
CA LYS A 320 19.67 0.85 8.06
C LYS A 320 19.26 1.13 9.52
N ASN A 321 19.02 2.38 9.85
CA ASN A 321 18.55 2.79 11.18
C ASN A 321 17.05 2.56 11.40
N SER A 322 16.30 2.14 10.37
CA SER A 322 14.86 1.87 10.46
C SER A 322 14.54 0.40 10.73
N GLU A 323 13.32 0.13 11.19
CA GLU A 323 12.77 -1.23 11.32
C GLU A 323 12.39 -1.88 9.98
N ALA A 324 12.55 -1.19 8.84
CA ALA A 324 12.16 -1.72 7.55
C ALA A 324 13.03 -2.91 7.13
N ARG A 325 12.40 -4.05 6.86
CA ARG A 325 13.04 -5.28 6.36
C ARG A 325 12.58 -5.69 4.96
N ILE A 326 11.56 -5.01 4.42
CA ILE A 326 11.07 -5.19 3.06
C ILE A 326 11.05 -3.84 2.38
N ILE A 327 11.70 -3.77 1.22
CA ILE A 327 11.93 -2.54 0.47
C ILE A 327 11.36 -2.70 -0.92
N LEU A 328 10.48 -1.77 -1.30
CA LEU A 328 9.99 -1.61 -2.66
C LEU A 328 10.89 -0.59 -3.37
N LEU A 329 11.66 -1.03 -4.36
CA LEU A 329 12.62 -0.20 -5.09
C LEU A 329 12.11 0.15 -6.49
N TYR A 330 11.91 1.45 -6.74
CA TYR A 330 11.57 2.03 -8.05
C TYR A 330 12.68 2.94 -8.55
N SER A 331 13.55 2.41 -9.39
CA SER A 331 14.64 3.14 -10.05
C SER A 331 14.87 2.61 -11.46
N THR A 332 15.80 3.21 -12.19
CA THR A 332 16.38 2.58 -13.38
C THR A 332 17.28 1.41 -12.99
N ARG A 333 17.55 0.50 -13.93
CA ARG A 333 18.53 -0.59 -13.79
C ARG A 333 19.93 -0.09 -13.42
N ASP A 334 20.37 1.00 -14.05
CA ASP A 334 21.74 1.47 -13.92
C ASP A 334 21.95 2.20 -12.58
N GLU A 335 20.93 2.91 -12.09
CA GLU A 335 20.87 3.41 -10.70
C GLU A 335 20.77 2.26 -9.68
N ALA A 336 19.96 1.23 -9.96
CA ALA A 336 19.80 0.09 -9.07
C ALA A 336 21.13 -0.61 -8.79
N ALA A 337 22.01 -0.76 -9.80
CA ALA A 337 23.34 -1.31 -9.61
C ALA A 337 24.19 -0.48 -8.62
N VAL A 338 24.09 0.86 -8.65
CA VAL A 338 24.77 1.76 -7.69
C VAL A 338 24.15 1.66 -6.29
N ILE A 339 22.82 1.61 -6.21
CA ILE A 339 22.07 1.51 -4.96
C ILE A 339 22.38 0.19 -4.25
N MET A 340 22.32 -0.94 -4.96
CA MET A 340 22.57 -2.26 -4.39
C MET A 340 24.04 -2.47 -4.00
N LYS A 341 24.98 -1.81 -4.70
CA LYS A 341 26.40 -1.77 -4.32
C LYS A 341 26.63 -1.07 -2.97
N GLU A 342 26.11 0.15 -2.79
CA GLU A 342 26.21 0.85 -1.50
C GLU A 342 25.41 0.11 -0.41
N ALA A 343 24.24 -0.47 -0.74
CA ALA A 343 23.45 -1.28 0.19
C ALA A 343 24.21 -2.53 0.68
N THR A 344 24.97 -3.19 -0.21
CA THR A 344 25.86 -4.30 0.14
C THR A 344 26.97 -3.84 1.09
N SER A 345 27.54 -2.64 0.89
CA SER A 345 28.53 -2.05 1.82
C SER A 345 27.95 -1.65 3.18
N LEU A 346 26.62 -1.63 3.30
CA LEU A 346 25.86 -1.27 4.51
C LEU A 346 25.10 -2.46 5.11
N ASP A 347 25.40 -3.71 4.73
CA ASP A 347 24.73 -4.94 5.20
C ASP A 347 23.20 -4.99 4.95
N LEU A 348 22.66 -4.10 4.12
CA LEU A 348 21.23 -4.02 3.77
C LEU A 348 20.77 -5.12 2.79
N VAL A 349 21.63 -6.11 2.58
CA VAL A 349 21.52 -7.23 1.61
C VAL A 349 21.62 -8.58 2.33
N ASP A 350 21.78 -8.57 3.66
CA ASP A 350 21.73 -9.76 4.51
C ASP A 350 20.36 -10.47 4.42
N LYS A 351 20.32 -11.72 4.89
CA LYS A 351 19.16 -12.65 4.95
C LYS A 351 17.88 -12.04 5.51
N ASN A 352 18.02 -10.98 6.31
CA ASN A 352 16.94 -10.25 6.94
C ASN A 352 16.28 -9.15 6.06
N TYR A 353 16.84 -8.83 4.89
CA TYR A 353 16.35 -7.74 4.02
C TYR A 353 15.87 -8.27 2.66
N ILE A 354 14.60 -8.01 2.33
CA ILE A 354 14.03 -8.29 1.00
C ILE A 354 13.98 -7.00 0.18
N TRP A 355 14.48 -7.08 -1.05
CA TRP A 355 14.30 -6.06 -2.08
C TRP A 355 13.37 -6.57 -3.17
N ILE A 356 12.28 -5.84 -3.40
CA ILE A 356 11.30 -6.10 -4.47
C ILE A 356 11.41 -4.95 -5.49
N VAL A 357 11.65 -5.27 -6.76
CA VAL A 357 11.86 -4.29 -7.84
C VAL A 357 10.76 -4.31 -8.91
N THR A 358 10.62 -3.19 -9.60
CA THR A 358 9.74 -3.00 -10.76
C THR A 358 10.43 -3.33 -12.09
N GLN A 359 9.65 -3.38 -13.18
CA GLN A 359 10.15 -3.66 -14.53
C GLN A 359 11.31 -2.75 -14.95
N SER A 360 11.35 -1.50 -14.45
CA SER A 360 12.39 -0.51 -14.74
C SER A 360 13.81 -0.89 -14.28
N VAL A 361 13.93 -1.84 -13.34
CA VAL A 361 15.21 -2.41 -12.88
C VAL A 361 15.56 -3.69 -13.65
N ILE A 362 14.55 -4.47 -14.04
CA ILE A 362 14.69 -5.78 -14.68
C ILE A 362 15.05 -5.62 -16.17
N GLY A 363 14.29 -4.80 -16.88
CA GLY A 363 14.42 -4.58 -18.32
C GLY A 363 14.03 -5.78 -19.20
N ASP A 364 14.37 -5.68 -20.47
CA ASP A 364 14.25 -6.74 -21.48
C ASP A 364 15.19 -7.91 -21.18
N ARG A 365 14.63 -9.12 -21.10
CA ARG A 365 15.35 -10.38 -20.81
C ARG A 365 15.92 -11.05 -22.07
N THR A 366 15.66 -10.54 -23.27
CA THR A 366 15.77 -11.31 -24.53
C THR A 366 17.03 -11.07 -25.38
N GLU A 367 17.80 -9.99 -25.16
CA GLU A 367 18.99 -9.67 -25.99
C GLU A 367 20.32 -9.70 -25.20
N GLY A 368 20.67 -10.86 -24.62
CA GLY A 368 22.06 -11.18 -24.19
C GLY A 368 22.67 -10.32 -23.08
N LEU A 369 21.86 -9.49 -22.42
CA LEU A 369 22.29 -8.56 -21.38
C LEU A 369 22.71 -9.32 -20.12
N VAL A 370 24.01 -9.28 -19.81
CA VAL A 370 24.54 -9.73 -18.51
C VAL A 370 23.93 -8.88 -17.41
N VAL A 371 23.12 -9.49 -16.54
CA VAL A 371 22.59 -8.82 -15.35
C VAL A 371 23.77 -8.42 -14.47
N SER A 372 23.78 -7.19 -13.96
CA SER A 372 24.90 -6.70 -13.15
C SER A 372 25.11 -7.56 -11.91
N ASN A 373 26.34 -8.04 -11.71
CA ASN A 373 26.74 -8.80 -10.52
C ASN A 373 26.69 -7.97 -9.22
N GLU A 374 26.42 -6.66 -9.30
CA GLU A 374 26.11 -5.79 -8.16
C GLU A 374 24.68 -6.00 -7.61
N LEU A 375 23.82 -6.75 -8.33
CA LEU A 375 22.47 -7.12 -7.87
C LEU A 375 22.52 -8.47 -7.11
N PRO A 376 22.09 -8.53 -5.83
CA PRO A 376 22.22 -9.74 -5.01
C PRO A 376 21.18 -10.84 -5.28
N VAL A 377 21.56 -12.07 -4.97
CA VAL A 377 20.67 -13.24 -5.01
C VAL A 377 19.47 -13.08 -4.07
N GLY A 378 18.31 -13.57 -4.49
CA GLY A 378 17.08 -13.55 -3.71
C GLY A 378 16.26 -12.26 -3.79
N MET A 379 16.66 -11.29 -4.63
CA MET A 379 15.75 -10.21 -5.04
C MET A 379 14.50 -10.77 -5.71
N LEU A 380 13.37 -10.09 -5.53
CA LEU A 380 12.12 -10.35 -6.23
C LEU A 380 11.86 -9.23 -7.24
N GLY A 381 11.29 -9.56 -8.39
CA GLY A 381 10.97 -8.59 -9.43
C GLY A 381 9.56 -8.78 -9.97
N VAL A 382 8.86 -7.67 -10.20
CA VAL A 382 7.60 -7.63 -10.95
C VAL A 382 7.92 -7.23 -12.39
N HIS A 383 7.84 -8.22 -13.28
CA HIS A 383 8.21 -8.14 -14.69
C HIS A 383 6.97 -8.16 -15.58
N PHE A 384 7.06 -7.52 -16.74
CA PHE A 384 6.18 -7.81 -17.88
C PHE A 384 7.00 -7.80 -19.16
N ASP A 385 6.49 -8.49 -20.18
CA ASP A 385 7.21 -8.61 -21.45
C ASP A 385 7.24 -7.25 -22.18
N THR A 386 8.44 -6.68 -22.29
CA THR A 386 8.76 -5.41 -22.97
C THR A 386 9.50 -5.62 -24.30
N SER A 387 9.70 -6.88 -24.70
CA SER A 387 10.45 -7.27 -25.90
C SER A 387 9.85 -6.70 -27.20
N LEU A 388 10.56 -6.88 -28.31
CA LEU A 388 10.01 -6.56 -29.63
C LEU A 388 8.78 -7.40 -29.98
N GLU A 389 8.70 -8.65 -29.53
CA GLU A 389 7.58 -9.54 -29.80
C GLU A 389 6.32 -9.06 -29.06
N SER A 390 6.47 -8.68 -27.79
CA SER A 390 5.40 -8.02 -27.03
C SER A 390 4.94 -6.71 -27.71
N LEU A 391 5.87 -5.83 -28.10
CA LEU A 391 5.54 -4.58 -28.79
C LEU A 391 4.81 -4.82 -30.13
N THR A 392 5.23 -5.80 -30.93
CA THR A 392 4.54 -6.10 -32.20
C THR A 392 3.19 -6.81 -31.99
N SER A 393 3.02 -7.59 -30.92
CA SER A 393 1.73 -8.15 -30.50
C SER A 393 0.71 -7.09 -30.05
N SER A 394 1.19 -5.94 -29.56
CA SER A 394 0.33 -4.81 -29.17
C SER A 394 -0.36 -4.13 -30.37
N ILE A 395 0.24 -4.21 -31.57
CA ILE A 395 -0.25 -3.53 -32.78
C ILE A 395 -1.66 -4.00 -33.19
N PRO A 396 -1.93 -5.31 -33.38
CA PRO A 396 -3.28 -5.78 -33.67
C PRO A 396 -4.27 -5.46 -32.53
N THR A 397 -3.83 -5.49 -31.26
CA THR A 397 -4.70 -5.12 -30.13
C THR A 397 -5.09 -3.64 -30.17
N ALA A 398 -4.15 -2.74 -30.48
CA ALA A 398 -4.42 -1.30 -30.63
C ALA A 398 -5.37 -1.00 -31.80
N VAL A 399 -5.15 -1.67 -32.94
CA VAL A 399 -5.95 -1.54 -34.16
C VAL A 399 -7.37 -2.13 -33.97
N GLU A 400 -7.50 -3.20 -33.17
CA GLU A 400 -8.80 -3.78 -32.80
C GLU A 400 -9.58 -2.87 -31.84
N VAL A 401 -8.95 -2.32 -30.79
CA VAL A 401 -9.60 -1.33 -29.88
C VAL A 401 -10.14 -0.14 -30.66
N PHE A 402 -9.38 0.37 -31.64
CA PHE A 402 -9.85 1.44 -32.53
C PHE A 402 -11.06 1.02 -33.37
N ALA A 403 -11.07 -0.18 -33.96
CA ALA A 403 -12.17 -0.67 -34.78
C ALA A 403 -13.49 -0.86 -33.98
N TYR A 404 -13.41 -1.45 -32.78
CA TYR A 404 -14.59 -1.61 -31.91
C TYR A 404 -15.14 -0.26 -31.42
N ALA A 405 -14.28 0.72 -31.14
CA ALA A 405 -14.71 2.07 -30.76
C ALA A 405 -15.45 2.80 -31.89
N ILE A 406 -15.09 2.56 -33.15
CA ILE A 406 -15.81 3.12 -34.30
C ILE A 406 -17.18 2.43 -34.49
N GLU A 407 -17.25 1.09 -34.39
CA GLU A 407 -18.53 0.37 -34.42
C GLU A 407 -19.49 0.93 -33.34
N GLU A 408 -19.01 1.17 -32.12
CA GLU A 408 -19.84 1.74 -31.04
C GLU A 408 -20.24 3.21 -31.30
N PHE A 409 -19.32 4.02 -31.81
CA PHE A 409 -19.58 5.44 -32.15
C PHE A 409 -20.62 5.59 -33.27
N VAL A 410 -20.49 4.81 -34.36
CA VAL A 410 -21.40 4.85 -35.52
C VAL A 410 -22.74 4.17 -35.22
N ASN A 411 -22.77 3.18 -34.33
CA ASN A 411 -24.02 2.57 -33.85
C ASN A 411 -24.88 3.55 -33.01
N GLN A 412 -24.31 4.65 -32.51
CA GLN A 412 -25.13 5.78 -32.03
C GLN A 412 -25.67 6.58 -33.22
N THR A 413 -26.99 6.59 -33.41
CA THR A 413 -27.71 7.21 -34.56
C THR A 413 -27.69 8.75 -34.57
N ARG A 414 -26.59 9.37 -34.12
CA ARG A 414 -26.31 10.80 -34.05
C ARG A 414 -25.05 11.21 -34.81
N PHE A 415 -24.19 10.25 -35.16
CA PHE A 415 -22.89 10.50 -35.77
C PHE A 415 -22.76 9.73 -37.09
N THR A 416 -21.98 10.30 -38.01
CA THR A 416 -21.63 9.72 -39.30
C THR A 416 -20.13 9.34 -39.31
N PRO A 417 -19.69 8.48 -40.24
CA PRO A 417 -18.26 8.16 -40.37
C PRO A 417 -17.41 9.40 -40.65
N SER A 418 -17.96 10.37 -41.38
CA SER A 418 -17.32 11.64 -41.71
C SER A 418 -17.08 12.54 -40.49
N ASP A 419 -17.82 12.39 -39.39
CA ASP A 419 -17.62 13.12 -38.12
C ASP A 419 -16.32 12.70 -37.40
N LEU A 420 -15.70 11.59 -37.79
CA LEU A 420 -14.39 11.14 -37.29
C LEU A 420 -13.21 11.85 -37.97
N ASN A 421 -13.46 12.66 -39.01
CA ASN A 421 -12.45 13.52 -39.61
C ASN A 421 -12.22 14.77 -38.72
N PRO A 422 -11.00 15.03 -38.20
CA PRO A 422 -10.76 16.16 -37.31
C PRO A 422 -10.78 17.55 -37.97
N GLN A 423 -10.54 17.63 -39.29
CA GLN A 423 -10.38 18.87 -40.07
C GLN A 423 -9.45 19.91 -39.39
N LEU A 424 -8.33 19.43 -38.84
CA LEU A 424 -7.30 20.23 -38.18
C LEU A 424 -6.19 20.60 -39.16
N SER A 425 -5.59 21.78 -38.99
CA SER A 425 -4.38 22.19 -39.71
C SER A 425 -3.44 22.97 -38.79
N CYS A 426 -2.14 22.99 -39.10
CA CYS A 426 -1.18 23.85 -38.38
C CYS A 426 -1.14 25.30 -38.89
N SER A 427 -1.85 25.63 -39.98
CA SER A 427 -1.91 26.96 -40.58
C SER A 427 -3.14 27.78 -40.15
N ASP A 428 -4.24 27.12 -39.79
CA ASP A 428 -5.52 27.78 -39.54
C ASP A 428 -5.77 28.04 -38.05
N HIS A 429 -5.61 29.31 -37.64
CA HIS A 429 -5.82 29.76 -36.26
C HIS A 429 -7.27 29.66 -35.73
N ARG A 430 -8.19 29.02 -36.44
CA ARG A 430 -9.61 28.88 -36.06
C ARG A 430 -9.95 27.54 -35.41
N ASN A 431 -9.41 26.44 -35.90
CA ASN A 431 -9.74 25.09 -35.45
C ASN A 431 -8.50 24.44 -34.82
N SER A 432 -8.09 24.90 -33.63
CA SER A 432 -6.91 24.37 -32.92
C SER A 432 -7.17 23.11 -32.10
N LYS A 433 -8.43 22.66 -31.99
CA LYS A 433 -8.83 21.47 -31.22
C LYS A 433 -10.05 20.78 -31.84
N TRP A 434 -9.98 19.46 -31.98
CA TRP A 434 -11.09 18.63 -32.44
C TRP A 434 -12.18 18.52 -31.37
N ALA A 435 -13.39 18.98 -31.69
CA ALA A 435 -14.51 19.04 -30.75
C ALA A 435 -15.02 17.64 -30.34
N LEU A 436 -15.12 16.70 -31.29
CA LEU A 436 -15.66 15.36 -31.05
C LEU A 436 -14.66 14.39 -30.43
N GLY A 437 -13.35 14.69 -30.44
CA GLY A 437 -12.32 13.79 -29.93
C GLY A 437 -12.47 13.43 -28.45
N THR A 438 -13.02 14.34 -27.62
CA THR A 438 -13.35 14.02 -26.22
C THR A 438 -14.52 13.04 -26.08
N THR A 439 -15.36 12.89 -27.10
CA THR A 439 -16.46 11.93 -27.18
C THR A 439 -15.97 10.61 -27.77
N PHE A 440 -15.21 10.64 -28.86
CA PHE A 440 -14.60 9.44 -29.44
C PHE A 440 -13.63 8.74 -28.45
N TYR A 441 -12.92 9.52 -27.62
CA TYR A 441 -12.12 8.98 -26.51
C TYR A 441 -12.95 8.18 -25.49
N ARG A 442 -14.20 8.55 -25.21
CA ARG A 442 -15.06 7.76 -24.29
C ARG A 442 -15.36 6.40 -24.89
N HIS A 443 -15.72 6.35 -26.17
CA HIS A 443 -15.93 5.08 -26.89
C HIS A 443 -14.65 4.23 -26.88
N LEU A 444 -13.49 4.80 -27.21
CA LEU A 444 -12.19 4.11 -27.16
C LEU A 444 -11.88 3.50 -25.78
N ARG A 445 -12.26 4.17 -24.68
CA ARG A 445 -12.04 3.72 -23.30
C ARG A 445 -13.10 2.70 -22.83
N ASP A 446 -14.34 2.87 -23.27
CA ASP A 446 -15.47 2.08 -22.78
C ASP A 446 -15.67 0.78 -23.59
N VAL A 447 -14.85 0.54 -24.63
CA VAL A 447 -14.70 -0.73 -25.36
C VAL A 447 -14.58 -1.94 -24.42
N ASN A 448 -15.27 -3.02 -24.78
CA ASN A 448 -15.17 -4.33 -24.16
C ASN A 448 -14.91 -5.42 -25.23
N ILE A 449 -13.68 -5.92 -25.31
CA ILE A 449 -13.28 -6.96 -26.27
C ILE A 449 -13.08 -8.30 -25.55
N PRO A 450 -13.82 -9.37 -25.91
CA PRO A 450 -13.64 -10.68 -25.30
C PRO A 450 -12.32 -11.33 -25.73
N ARG A 451 -11.53 -11.80 -24.76
CA ARG A 451 -10.36 -12.67 -24.96
C ARG A 451 -10.66 -14.08 -24.43
N GLN A 452 -9.70 -15.00 -24.54
CA GLN A 452 -9.89 -16.40 -24.12
C GLN A 452 -9.98 -16.59 -22.60
N SER A 453 -9.34 -15.70 -21.83
CA SER A 453 -9.21 -15.76 -20.36
C SER A 453 -9.71 -14.51 -19.64
N SER A 454 -9.87 -13.39 -20.36
CA SER A 454 -10.22 -12.07 -19.82
C SER A 454 -11.15 -11.30 -20.76
N THR A 455 -11.62 -10.13 -20.33
CA THR A 455 -12.25 -9.12 -21.18
C THR A 455 -11.38 -7.86 -21.21
N LEU A 456 -10.82 -7.56 -22.38
CA LEU A 456 -10.03 -6.36 -22.61
C LEU A 456 -10.92 -5.13 -22.45
N SER A 457 -10.60 -4.32 -21.44
CA SER A 457 -11.37 -3.15 -21.03
C SER A 457 -10.50 -2.19 -20.22
N PHE A 458 -10.92 -0.93 -20.08
CA PHE A 458 -10.12 0.12 -19.45
C PHE A 458 -10.77 0.73 -18.20
N ASN A 459 -9.94 1.35 -17.37
CA ASN A 459 -10.30 2.17 -16.23
C ASN A 459 -10.67 3.60 -16.66
N THR A 460 -11.21 4.39 -15.74
CA THR A 460 -11.63 5.79 -15.99
C THR A 460 -10.50 6.70 -16.45
N ASP A 461 -9.26 6.39 -16.09
CA ASP A 461 -8.01 7.08 -16.41
C ASP A 461 -7.36 6.64 -17.74
N GLY A 462 -7.93 5.63 -18.41
CA GLY A 462 -7.38 5.05 -19.65
C GLY A 462 -6.38 3.90 -19.44
N THR A 463 -6.13 3.46 -18.21
CA THR A 463 -5.29 2.27 -17.94
C THR A 463 -6.06 0.97 -18.21
N ARG A 464 -5.39 -0.06 -18.72
CA ARG A 464 -5.98 -1.39 -18.98
C ARG A 464 -6.30 -2.13 -17.68
N LYS A 465 -7.47 -2.78 -17.60
CA LYS A 465 -7.92 -3.58 -16.45
C LYS A 465 -7.38 -5.00 -16.42
N ASP A 466 -7.32 -5.69 -17.56
CA ASP A 466 -6.91 -7.09 -17.64
C ASP A 466 -5.39 -7.20 -17.82
N VAL A 467 -4.69 -7.31 -16.70
CA VAL A 467 -3.23 -7.26 -16.63
C VAL A 467 -2.70 -8.54 -15.99
N GLU A 468 -1.85 -9.25 -16.73
CA GLU A 468 -1.02 -10.34 -16.22
C GLU A 468 0.42 -9.83 -16.08
N LEU A 469 1.04 -10.09 -14.93
CA LEU A 469 2.43 -9.74 -14.59
C LEU A 469 3.19 -11.01 -14.21
N LYS A 470 4.47 -11.08 -14.57
CA LYS A 470 5.35 -12.20 -14.25
C LYS A 470 6.17 -11.86 -13.00
N ILE A 471 6.20 -12.76 -12.03
CA ILE A 471 7.04 -12.62 -10.85
C ILE A 471 8.34 -13.36 -11.12
N VAL A 472 9.46 -12.65 -10.98
CA VAL A 472 10.82 -13.17 -11.20
C VAL A 472 11.65 -13.13 -9.92
N ASN A 473 12.65 -13.99 -9.83
CA ASN A 473 13.57 -14.11 -8.69
C ASN A 473 15.00 -14.15 -9.21
N LEU A 474 15.88 -13.34 -8.60
CA LEU A 474 17.28 -13.25 -9.04
C LEU A 474 18.11 -14.38 -8.44
N ARG A 475 18.72 -15.19 -9.30
CA ARG A 475 19.49 -16.39 -8.93
C ARG A 475 20.86 -16.38 -9.59
N GLU A 476 21.82 -17.04 -8.94
CA GLU A 476 23.12 -17.33 -9.53
C GLU A 476 22.98 -18.52 -10.50
N GLY A 477 23.28 -18.28 -11.78
CA GLY A 477 23.29 -19.31 -12.81
C GLY A 477 24.54 -20.18 -12.79
N THR A 478 24.55 -21.24 -13.61
CA THR A 478 25.60 -22.28 -13.68
C THR A 478 27.00 -21.81 -14.09
N SER A 479 27.20 -20.51 -14.30
CA SER A 479 28.47 -19.88 -14.67
C SER A 479 28.77 -18.59 -13.88
N ASN A 480 28.25 -18.48 -12.64
CA ASN A 480 28.35 -17.29 -11.78
C ASN A 480 27.83 -15.98 -12.43
N ASN A 481 26.92 -16.11 -13.40
CA ASN A 481 26.16 -15.00 -13.97
C ASN A 481 24.81 -14.90 -13.26
N MET A 482 24.38 -13.69 -12.90
CA MET A 482 23.06 -13.48 -12.33
C MET A 482 21.96 -13.62 -13.41
N ILE A 483 20.87 -14.32 -13.09
CA ILE A 483 19.75 -14.61 -14.01
C ILE A 483 18.42 -14.39 -13.29
N TRP A 484 17.50 -13.65 -13.93
CA TRP A 484 16.10 -13.54 -13.50
C TRP A 484 15.31 -14.77 -13.96
N GLU A 485 15.05 -15.70 -13.04
CA GLU A 485 14.19 -16.86 -13.27
C GLU A 485 12.71 -16.50 -13.03
N GLU A 486 11.80 -17.07 -13.81
CA GLU A 486 10.35 -16.84 -13.68
C GLU A 486 9.74 -17.81 -12.67
N ILE A 487 9.34 -17.29 -11.52
CA ILE A 487 8.83 -18.08 -10.39
C ILE A 487 7.32 -18.07 -10.27
N GLY A 488 6.62 -17.11 -10.88
CA GLY A 488 5.18 -16.98 -10.71
C GLY A 488 4.50 -16.00 -11.65
N VAL A 489 3.18 -15.91 -11.51
CA VAL A 489 2.30 -15.04 -12.28
C VAL A 489 1.32 -14.35 -11.33
N TRP A 490 1.10 -13.06 -11.56
CA TRP A 490 0.07 -12.25 -10.91
C TRP A 490 -0.97 -11.79 -11.93
N ARG A 491 -2.25 -11.76 -11.54
CA ARG A 491 -3.37 -11.32 -12.38
C ARG A 491 -4.26 -10.33 -11.64
N SER A 492 -4.61 -9.25 -12.31
CA SER A 492 -5.48 -8.19 -11.77
C SER A 492 -6.95 -8.61 -11.56
N TRP A 493 -7.38 -9.74 -12.12
CA TRP A 493 -8.78 -10.21 -12.11
C TRP A 493 -9.04 -11.41 -11.18
N GLU A 494 -8.04 -11.83 -10.38
CA GLU A 494 -8.16 -12.95 -9.43
C GLU A 494 -8.00 -12.43 -7.98
N ASP A 495 -8.87 -12.85 -7.04
CA ASP A 495 -9.01 -12.25 -5.69
C ASP A 495 -7.78 -12.36 -4.78
N GLU A 496 -7.02 -13.46 -4.90
CA GLU A 496 -5.69 -13.61 -4.27
C GLU A 496 -4.55 -13.27 -5.24
N GLY A 497 -4.87 -13.11 -6.53
CA GLY A 497 -4.03 -12.60 -7.62
C GLY A 497 -2.79 -13.43 -8.02
N LEU A 498 -2.18 -14.15 -7.09
CA LEU A 498 -0.75 -14.44 -7.10
C LEU A 498 -0.45 -15.95 -6.98
N SER A 499 0.04 -16.54 -8.06
CA SER A 499 0.53 -17.93 -8.09
C SER A 499 2.06 -17.95 -8.22
N VAL A 500 2.76 -18.48 -7.21
CA VAL A 500 4.24 -18.52 -7.16
C VAL A 500 4.74 -19.89 -6.71
N ASN A 501 5.79 -20.36 -7.39
CA ASN A 501 6.53 -21.58 -7.11
C ASN A 501 7.65 -21.32 -6.07
N ASP A 502 8.63 -22.23 -5.98
CA ASP A 502 9.76 -22.09 -5.05
C ASP A 502 10.55 -20.79 -5.27
N ILE A 503 10.80 -20.06 -4.18
CA ILE A 503 11.58 -18.82 -4.14
C ILE A 503 12.92 -19.10 -3.46
N VAL A 504 14.02 -18.59 -4.04
CA VAL A 504 15.31 -18.49 -3.34
C VAL A 504 15.34 -17.14 -2.64
N TRP A 505 15.56 -17.16 -1.33
CA TRP A 505 15.62 -15.98 -0.48
C TRP A 505 17.06 -15.48 -0.31
N PRO A 506 17.27 -14.20 0.08
CA PRO A 506 18.60 -13.63 0.31
C PRO A 506 19.51 -14.52 1.16
N GLY A 507 20.77 -14.62 0.75
CA GLY A 507 21.74 -15.55 1.35
C GLY A 507 21.44 -17.04 1.12
N ASN A 508 20.81 -17.38 -0.02
CA ASN A 508 20.45 -18.73 -0.47
C ASN A 508 19.56 -19.52 0.50
N GLY A 509 18.57 -18.85 1.09
CA GLY A 509 17.56 -19.47 1.93
C GLY A 509 16.39 -20.08 1.15
N HIS A 510 15.76 -21.12 1.70
CA HIS A 510 14.48 -21.67 1.19
C HIS A 510 13.26 -21.26 2.06
N VAL A 511 13.50 -20.59 3.19
CA VAL A 511 12.47 -20.12 4.13
C VAL A 511 12.34 -18.61 4.01
N PRO A 512 11.13 -18.03 3.87
CA PRO A 512 10.95 -16.59 3.84
C PRO A 512 11.37 -15.96 5.19
N PRO A 513 12.10 -14.83 5.19
CA PRO A 513 12.36 -14.09 6.42
C PRO A 513 11.07 -13.46 6.95
N GLN A 514 11.05 -13.13 8.24
CA GLN A 514 9.83 -12.74 8.97
C GLN A 514 9.28 -11.34 8.60
N GLY A 515 10.01 -10.55 7.79
CA GLY A 515 9.59 -9.19 7.38
C GLY A 515 9.64 -8.14 8.50
N VAL A 516 10.17 -8.52 9.67
CA VAL A 516 10.28 -7.75 10.91
C VAL A 516 11.71 -7.95 11.44
N PRO A 517 12.36 -6.95 12.05
CA PRO A 517 13.68 -7.11 12.66
C PRO A 517 13.69 -8.18 13.76
N GLU A 518 14.67 -9.09 13.72
CA GLU A 518 14.88 -10.11 14.77
C GLU A 518 15.02 -9.46 16.17
N LYS A 519 15.65 -8.28 16.23
CA LYS A 519 15.70 -7.39 17.40
C LYS A 519 15.67 -5.94 16.93
N PHE A 520 14.78 -5.14 17.52
CA PHE A 520 14.75 -3.68 17.37
C PHE A 520 15.33 -3.02 18.63
N HIS A 521 15.60 -1.70 18.57
CA HIS A 521 16.24 -0.95 19.65
C HIS A 521 15.43 0.30 20.00
N LEU A 522 14.70 0.27 21.12
CA LEU A 522 13.79 1.34 21.53
C LEU A 522 14.46 2.40 22.42
N LYS A 523 14.26 3.66 22.09
CA LYS A 523 14.49 4.80 22.98
C LYS A 523 13.27 4.96 23.90
N ILE A 524 13.47 4.67 25.18
CA ILE A 524 12.40 4.68 26.19
C ILE A 524 12.62 5.85 27.15
N VAL A 525 11.67 6.78 27.19
CA VAL A 525 11.68 7.89 28.15
C VAL A 525 10.98 7.47 29.45
N TYR A 526 11.54 7.84 30.60
CA TYR A 526 10.94 7.58 31.90
C TYR A 526 10.94 8.84 32.78
N LEU A 527 10.11 8.78 33.83
CA LEU A 527 10.11 9.73 34.94
C LEU A 527 10.35 8.95 36.25
N GLU A 528 11.12 9.56 37.15
CA GLU A 528 11.42 9.06 38.48
C GLU A 528 10.18 9.18 39.38
N GLU A 529 9.62 8.04 39.80
CA GLU A 529 8.43 7.98 40.65
C GLU A 529 8.47 6.71 41.52
N PRO A 530 9.04 6.77 42.73
CA PRO A 530 8.99 5.66 43.69
C PRO A 530 7.54 5.28 44.06
N PRO A 531 7.17 3.98 44.08
CA PRO A 531 8.02 2.80 43.97
C PRO A 531 8.17 2.24 42.53
N TYR A 532 7.57 2.88 41.52
CA TYR A 532 7.52 2.38 40.15
C TYR A 532 8.88 2.42 39.45
N ILE A 533 9.61 3.53 39.61
CA ILE A 533 10.99 3.70 39.12
C ILE A 533 11.77 4.49 40.17
N ASN A 534 12.82 3.87 40.70
CA ASN A 534 13.74 4.39 41.71
C ASN A 534 15.13 4.54 41.08
N LEU A 535 15.84 5.60 41.42
CA LEU A 535 17.22 5.85 40.98
C LEU A 535 18.24 5.48 42.07
N ALA A 536 19.35 4.88 41.65
CA ALA A 536 20.54 4.65 42.45
C ALA A 536 21.80 5.02 41.65
N PRO A 537 22.89 5.46 42.30
CA PRO A 537 24.16 5.64 41.62
C PRO A 537 24.71 4.31 41.11
N ALA A 538 25.27 4.31 39.90
CA ALA A 538 26.07 3.19 39.42
C ALA A 538 27.42 3.12 40.18
N ASP A 539 28.04 1.94 40.23
CA ASP A 539 29.37 1.79 40.82
C ASP A 539 30.39 2.66 40.05
N PRO A 540 31.11 3.59 40.71
CA PRO A 540 32.07 4.48 40.05
C PRO A 540 33.24 3.76 39.38
N VAL A 541 33.53 2.50 39.76
CA VAL A 541 34.63 1.71 39.18
C VAL A 541 34.13 0.84 38.03
N THR A 542 33.15 -0.04 38.25
CA THR A 542 32.68 -0.98 37.21
C THR A 542 31.68 -0.35 36.23
N LYS A 543 31.03 0.76 36.59
CA LYS A 543 29.87 1.35 35.88
C LYS A 543 28.68 0.40 35.70
N GLN A 544 28.63 -0.67 36.51
CA GLN A 544 27.51 -1.60 36.57
C GLN A 544 26.61 -1.30 37.77
N CYS A 545 25.44 -1.96 37.79
CA CYS A 545 24.45 -1.78 38.83
C CYS A 545 24.56 -2.88 39.89
N SER A 546 24.83 -2.50 41.14
CA SER A 546 25.05 -3.42 42.26
C SER A 546 23.78 -4.15 42.76
N ALA A 547 22.65 -3.99 42.06
CA ALA A 547 21.38 -4.64 42.37
C ALA A 547 21.03 -5.65 41.27
N ASN A 548 20.62 -6.85 41.65
CA ASN A 548 20.28 -7.96 40.73
C ASN A 548 19.05 -7.71 39.81
N ARG A 549 18.46 -6.50 39.83
CA ARG A 549 17.40 -5.98 38.94
C ARG A 549 17.60 -4.47 38.65
N GLY A 550 18.85 -4.02 38.68
CA GLY A 550 19.21 -2.63 38.36
C GLY A 550 19.62 -2.53 36.90
N VAL A 551 18.82 -1.86 36.07
CA VAL A 551 19.16 -1.61 34.66
C VAL A 551 19.88 -0.27 34.52
N ILE A 552 20.79 -0.18 33.55
CA ILE A 552 21.50 1.07 33.26
C ILE A 552 20.52 2.06 32.59
N CYS A 553 20.50 3.29 33.09
CA CYS A 553 19.69 4.37 32.54
C CYS A 553 20.47 5.71 32.54
N LYS A 554 20.12 6.60 31.62
CA LYS A 554 20.80 7.90 31.43
C LYS A 554 19.95 9.03 31.97
N ILE A 555 20.61 10.04 32.51
CA ILE A 555 20.03 11.34 32.86
C ILE A 555 20.66 12.39 31.93
N PRO A 556 19.88 13.12 31.12
CA PRO A 556 20.40 14.20 30.31
C PRO A 556 20.94 15.34 31.21
N PRO A 557 21.96 16.10 30.76
CA PRO A 557 22.51 17.19 31.55
C PRO A 557 21.45 18.26 31.80
N ASN A 558 21.37 18.73 33.05
CA ASN A 558 20.32 19.64 33.49
C ASN A 558 20.43 20.99 32.76
N LYS A 559 19.38 21.41 32.03
CA LYS A 559 19.36 22.69 31.30
C LYS A 559 19.10 23.90 32.22
N THR A 560 18.94 23.69 33.51
CA THR A 560 18.85 24.75 34.53
C THR A 560 20.22 25.39 34.75
N PRO A 561 20.38 26.72 34.58
CA PRO A 561 21.62 27.39 34.92
C PRO A 561 21.70 27.59 36.44
N ASP A 562 22.13 26.55 37.17
CA ASP A 562 22.45 26.66 38.59
C ASP A 562 23.71 27.53 38.77
N VAL A 563 23.50 28.81 39.10
CA VAL A 563 24.47 29.93 39.04
C VAL A 563 25.70 29.80 39.98
N VAL A 564 25.89 28.64 40.63
CA VAL A 564 26.83 28.44 41.74
C VAL A 564 28.09 27.63 41.34
N SER A 565 28.17 27.07 40.13
CA SER A 565 29.43 26.49 39.62
C SER A 565 29.54 26.51 38.10
N GLY A 566 30.57 27.19 37.57
CA GLY A 566 30.79 27.45 36.15
C GLY A 566 31.22 26.25 35.29
N ASN A 567 31.03 25.02 35.74
CA ASN A 567 31.30 23.80 34.97
C ASN A 567 29.98 23.22 34.45
N VAL A 568 29.54 23.67 33.28
CA VAL A 568 28.41 23.04 32.56
C VAL A 568 28.85 21.66 32.09
N SER A 569 28.50 20.64 32.85
CA SER A 569 28.74 19.24 32.52
C SER A 569 27.84 18.84 31.34
N THR A 570 28.35 18.95 30.11
CA THR A 570 27.63 18.62 28.87
C THR A 570 27.44 17.12 28.63
N ALA A 571 27.89 16.26 29.54
CA ALA A 571 27.77 14.81 29.46
C ALA A 571 26.52 14.30 30.22
N SER A 572 25.76 13.40 29.60
CA SER A 572 24.68 12.67 30.26
C SER A 572 25.23 11.76 31.36
N THR A 573 24.66 11.82 32.57
CA THR A 573 25.12 11.00 33.69
C THR A 573 24.44 9.63 33.67
N THR A 574 25.25 8.57 33.81
CA THR A 574 24.76 7.18 33.89
C THR A 574 24.38 6.83 35.33
N MET A 575 23.18 6.29 35.51
CA MET A 575 22.60 5.84 36.78
C MET A 575 22.01 4.42 36.65
N CYS A 576 21.56 3.86 37.76
CA CYS A 576 20.88 2.59 37.84
C CYS A 576 19.40 2.79 38.18
N CYS A 577 18.52 2.30 37.31
CA CYS A 577 17.07 2.32 37.47
C CYS A 577 16.58 0.96 37.99
N SER A 578 15.65 0.96 38.94
CA SER A 578 15.00 -0.27 39.45
C SER A 578 13.59 0.01 39.96
N GLY A 579 12.69 -0.97 39.90
CA GLY A 579 11.30 -0.82 40.36
C GLY A 579 10.30 -1.54 39.47
N PHE A 580 9.01 -1.48 39.83
CA PHE A 580 7.94 -2.26 39.16
C PHE A 580 7.91 -2.08 37.64
N CYS A 581 8.10 -0.86 37.13
CA CYS A 581 8.08 -0.62 35.68
C CYS A 581 9.33 -1.17 34.98
N ILE A 582 10.46 -1.28 35.68
CA ILE A 582 11.72 -1.84 35.16
C ILE A 582 11.62 -3.36 35.06
N ASP A 583 11.17 -4.03 36.12
CA ASP A 583 10.89 -5.48 36.10
C ASP A 583 9.90 -5.86 34.97
N LEU A 584 8.90 -5.01 34.71
CA LEU A 584 7.95 -5.18 33.61
C LEU A 584 8.60 -4.97 32.23
N LEU A 585 9.51 -3.99 32.10
CA LEU A 585 10.23 -3.73 30.86
C LEU A 585 11.19 -4.87 30.50
N GLU A 586 11.98 -5.38 31.46
CA GLU A 586 12.84 -6.54 31.23
C GLU A 586 12.03 -7.76 30.77
N LYS A 587 10.83 -7.95 31.34
CA LYS A 587 9.91 -9.01 30.93
C LYS A 587 9.40 -8.81 29.49
N PHE A 588 9.00 -7.60 29.11
CA PHE A 588 8.60 -7.30 27.72
C PHE A 588 9.77 -7.44 26.73
N ALA A 589 10.97 -6.99 27.09
CA ALA A 589 12.17 -7.13 26.25
C ALA A 589 12.53 -8.61 26.03
N SER A 590 12.43 -9.44 27.08
CA SER A 590 12.65 -10.89 26.97
C SER A 590 11.58 -11.63 26.17
N ASP A 591 10.31 -11.20 26.22
CA ASP A 591 9.20 -11.90 25.56
C ASP A 591 8.98 -11.44 24.11
N LEU A 592 9.36 -10.20 23.78
CA LEU A 592 9.20 -9.59 22.45
C LEU A 592 10.53 -9.42 21.69
N GLY A 593 11.67 -9.73 22.31
CA GLY A 593 12.99 -9.79 21.67
C GLY A 593 13.71 -8.45 21.44
N PHE A 594 13.16 -7.32 21.88
CA PHE A 594 13.77 -6.01 21.66
C PHE A 594 14.87 -5.67 22.68
N SER A 595 15.72 -4.72 22.29
CA SER A 595 16.69 -4.04 23.17
C SER A 595 16.26 -2.59 23.39
N TYR A 596 16.80 -1.89 24.39
CA TYR A 596 16.35 -0.53 24.71
C TYR A 596 17.44 0.36 25.32
N GLU A 597 17.22 1.66 25.24
CA GLU A 597 17.94 2.73 25.94
C GLU A 597 16.96 3.49 26.84
N LEU A 598 17.21 3.52 28.16
CA LEU A 598 16.39 4.28 29.11
C LEU A 598 16.97 5.67 29.36
N THR A 599 16.18 6.72 29.10
CA THR A 599 16.57 8.12 29.34
C THR A 599 15.52 8.86 30.19
N ARG A 600 15.97 9.60 31.21
CA ARG A 600 15.08 10.45 32.04
C ARG A 600 14.60 11.64 31.23
N VAL A 601 13.31 11.98 31.32
CA VAL A 601 12.76 13.20 30.71
C VAL A 601 13.52 14.46 31.17
N GLU A 602 13.89 15.35 30.24
CA GLU A 602 14.65 16.57 30.53
C GLU A 602 13.92 17.48 31.54
N ASP A 603 12.63 17.74 31.30
CA ASP A 603 11.80 18.66 32.09
C ASP A 603 11.43 18.16 33.50
N GLY A 604 11.58 16.86 33.79
CA GLY A 604 11.03 16.24 35.00
C GLY A 604 9.49 16.24 35.11
N LYS A 605 8.75 16.44 34.00
CA LYS A 605 7.28 16.58 33.98
C LYS A 605 6.57 15.43 33.26
N TRP A 606 5.38 15.03 33.72
CA TRP A 606 4.51 14.05 33.04
C TRP A 606 3.94 14.51 31.69
N GLY A 607 4.02 15.80 31.38
CA GLY A 607 3.51 16.41 30.15
C GLY A 607 2.11 17.02 30.31
N THR A 608 2.06 18.33 30.15
CA THR A 608 0.85 19.16 30.01
C THR A 608 0.97 20.01 28.75
N VAL A 609 -0.16 20.55 28.28
CA VAL A 609 -0.17 21.62 27.28
C VAL A 609 0.27 22.93 27.97
N ASP A 610 1.19 23.65 27.34
CA ASP A 610 1.64 24.98 27.76
C ASP A 610 0.85 26.10 27.05
N GLN A 611 1.07 27.36 27.40
CA GLN A 611 0.34 28.51 26.86
C GLN A 611 0.46 28.63 25.32
N ASP A 612 1.58 28.19 24.75
CA ASP A 612 1.81 28.13 23.29
C ASP A 612 1.10 26.96 22.58
N HIS A 613 0.20 26.24 23.26
CA HIS A 613 -0.40 24.96 22.81
C HIS A 613 0.62 23.84 22.51
N ARG A 614 1.85 23.94 23.03
CA ARG A 614 2.89 22.91 22.92
C ARG A 614 2.85 21.96 24.11
N TRP A 615 3.17 20.69 23.89
CA TRP A 615 3.31 19.71 24.97
C TRP A 615 4.72 19.72 25.55
N ASN A 616 4.81 19.76 26.89
CA ASN A 616 6.07 19.62 27.63
C ASN A 616 6.28 18.17 28.12
N GLY A 617 7.40 17.91 28.81
CA GLY A 617 7.63 16.66 29.55
C GLY A 617 7.54 15.39 28.69
N LEU A 618 7.09 14.28 29.31
CA LEU A 618 7.01 12.97 28.64
C LEU A 618 6.23 13.00 27.32
N ILE A 619 5.11 13.73 27.27
CA ILE A 619 4.31 13.86 26.04
C ILE A 619 5.06 14.69 24.99
N GLY A 620 5.82 15.72 25.39
CA GLY A 620 6.71 16.47 24.50
C GLY A 620 7.82 15.59 23.91
N GLU A 621 8.43 14.73 24.70
CA GLU A 621 9.46 13.77 24.25
C GLU A 621 8.92 12.74 23.23
N LEU A 622 7.66 12.30 23.39
CA LEU A 622 6.94 11.44 22.43
C LEU A 622 6.40 12.18 21.19
N LEU A 623 6.56 13.50 21.10
CA LEU A 623 6.10 14.33 19.97
C LEU A 623 7.25 15.03 19.23
N LYS A 624 8.51 14.78 19.64
CA LYS A 624 9.70 15.08 18.84
C LYS A 624 9.73 14.22 17.57
N ARG A 625 10.57 14.60 16.59
CA ARG A 625 10.67 13.86 15.33
C ARG A 625 11.33 12.49 15.55
N GLU A 626 10.98 11.57 14.67
CA GLU A 626 11.51 10.21 14.59
C GLU A 626 13.05 10.22 14.59
N GLY A 627 13.67 9.44 15.49
CA GLY A 627 15.11 9.44 15.74
C GLY A 627 15.61 10.48 16.77
N GLU A 628 14.94 11.63 16.93
CA GLU A 628 15.29 12.66 17.93
C GLU A 628 14.53 12.49 19.26
N GLY A 629 13.29 12.00 19.20
CA GLY A 629 12.45 11.71 20.37
C GLY A 629 12.70 10.35 21.02
N ALA A 630 11.81 10.01 21.96
CA ALA A 630 11.65 8.64 22.46
C ALA A 630 10.45 7.99 21.77
N GLU A 631 10.52 6.70 21.43
CA GLU A 631 9.40 5.99 20.77
C GLU A 631 8.33 5.49 21.77
N MET A 632 8.72 5.33 23.03
CA MET A 632 7.88 4.80 24.12
C MET A 632 8.14 5.55 25.42
N ALA A 633 7.08 5.80 26.21
CA ALA A 633 7.20 6.31 27.57
C ALA A 633 6.80 5.24 28.59
N LEU A 634 7.66 5.03 29.60
CA LEU A 634 7.48 4.02 30.64
C LEU A 634 7.47 4.68 32.02
N THR A 635 6.27 4.81 32.60
CA THR A 635 6.04 5.39 33.93
C THR A 635 4.55 5.21 34.30
N SER A 636 4.16 5.66 35.50
CA SER A 636 2.80 5.79 36.04
C SER A 636 1.98 6.93 35.39
N LEU A 637 2.13 7.12 34.07
CA LEU A 637 1.39 8.12 33.30
C LEU A 637 -0.12 7.81 33.33
N LYS A 638 -0.94 8.80 33.70
CA LYS A 638 -2.41 8.67 33.66
C LYS A 638 -2.95 9.07 32.28
N VAL A 639 -3.83 8.24 31.72
CA VAL A 639 -4.61 8.61 30.52
C VAL A 639 -5.56 9.75 30.84
N ASN A 640 -5.66 10.66 29.87
CA ASN A 640 -6.68 11.69 29.78
C ASN A 640 -6.99 11.85 28.28
N LYS A 641 -8.22 12.19 27.93
CA LYS A 641 -8.69 12.42 26.54
C LYS A 641 -7.77 13.39 25.77
N GLU A 642 -7.23 14.40 26.46
CA GLU A 642 -6.26 15.35 25.90
C GLU A 642 -4.97 14.66 25.43
N ARG A 643 -4.42 13.75 26.24
CA ARG A 643 -3.20 12.99 25.89
C ARG A 643 -3.49 11.94 24.82
N GLU A 644 -4.62 11.25 24.94
CA GLU A 644 -5.10 10.25 23.97
C GLU A 644 -5.31 10.85 22.56
N SER A 645 -5.56 12.17 22.47
CA SER A 645 -5.67 12.85 21.17
C SER A 645 -4.34 12.99 20.41
N VAL A 646 -3.18 12.86 21.09
CA VAL A 646 -1.85 13.07 20.52
C VAL A 646 -0.90 11.86 20.61
N VAL A 647 -1.07 10.98 21.61
CA VAL A 647 -0.33 9.71 21.73
C VAL A 647 -1.30 8.55 21.90
N ASP A 648 -1.02 7.41 21.25
CA ASP A 648 -1.83 6.20 21.38
C ASP A 648 -1.51 5.54 22.75
N PHE A 649 -2.50 4.94 23.44
CA PHE A 649 -2.29 4.20 24.69
C PHE A 649 -2.63 2.71 24.55
N THR A 650 -1.79 1.82 25.09
CA THR A 650 -2.15 0.38 25.27
C THR A 650 -2.98 0.16 26.53
N VAL A 651 -3.60 -1.03 26.66
CA VAL A 651 -4.31 -1.51 27.85
C VAL A 651 -3.51 -1.28 29.17
N PRO A 652 -4.17 -0.96 30.31
CA PRO A 652 -3.58 -0.95 31.64
C PRO A 652 -2.77 -2.17 32.05
N PHE A 653 -1.74 -1.91 32.86
CA PHE A 653 -1.15 -2.89 33.77
C PHE A 653 -1.55 -2.65 35.25
N LEU A 654 -2.10 -1.48 35.59
CA LEU A 654 -2.47 -1.09 36.96
C LEU A 654 -3.66 -0.12 36.98
N GLU A 655 -4.61 -0.35 37.88
CA GLU A 655 -5.70 0.57 38.19
C GLU A 655 -5.30 1.46 39.38
N SER A 656 -5.60 2.76 39.32
CA SER A 656 -5.37 3.70 40.43
C SER A 656 -6.50 4.70 40.59
N GLY A 657 -6.95 4.91 41.83
CA GLY A 657 -7.97 5.89 42.19
C GLY A 657 -7.39 7.18 42.78
N ILE A 658 -8.24 8.18 43.01
CA ILE A 658 -7.90 9.36 43.81
C ILE A 658 -8.28 9.07 45.27
N ALA A 659 -7.33 9.18 46.19
CA ALA A 659 -7.53 9.03 47.63
C ALA A 659 -6.87 10.20 48.37
N ILE A 660 -7.47 10.60 49.50
CA ILE A 660 -6.95 11.67 50.35
C ILE A 660 -6.23 11.04 51.55
N VAL A 661 -4.92 11.29 51.67
CA VAL A 661 -4.14 10.89 52.84
C VAL A 661 -4.39 11.90 53.97
N VAL A 662 -4.87 11.41 55.12
CA VAL A 662 -5.12 12.21 56.31
C VAL A 662 -4.41 11.63 57.52
N ALA A 663 -3.97 12.50 58.44
CA ALA A 663 -3.36 12.06 59.69
C ALA A 663 -4.36 11.28 60.55
N LYS A 664 -4.03 10.02 60.89
CA LYS A 664 -4.85 9.19 61.78
C LYS A 664 -4.89 9.80 63.18
N ARG A 665 -6.04 10.35 63.58
CA ARG A 665 -6.27 10.79 64.96
C ARG A 665 -6.22 9.59 65.91
N THR A 666 -5.10 9.41 66.62
CA THR A 666 -4.94 8.41 67.69
C THR A 666 -5.56 8.88 69.00
N GLY A 667 -6.82 9.32 68.94
CA GLY A 667 -7.60 9.70 70.12
C GLY A 667 -8.19 8.46 70.79
N ILE A 668 -7.43 7.84 71.70
CA ILE A 668 -8.02 6.94 72.69
C ILE A 668 -8.80 7.84 73.65
N ILE A 669 -10.12 7.67 73.74
CA ILE A 669 -10.94 8.39 74.72
C ILE A 669 -10.50 7.91 76.11
N SER A 670 -9.99 8.82 76.93
CA SER A 670 -9.58 8.47 78.29
C SER A 670 -10.81 8.02 79.10
N PRO A 671 -10.73 6.93 79.90
CA PRO A 671 -11.80 6.57 80.83
C PRO A 671 -12.17 7.69 81.81
N THR A 672 -11.27 8.65 82.06
CA THR A 672 -11.53 9.83 82.89
C THR A 672 -12.49 10.84 82.28
N ALA A 673 -12.77 10.77 80.97
CA ALA A 673 -13.69 11.68 80.27
C ALA A 673 -15.16 11.56 80.76
N PHE A 674 -15.49 10.51 81.53
CA PHE A 674 -16.77 10.42 82.23
C PHE A 674 -16.85 11.30 83.49
N LEU A 675 -15.72 11.58 84.14
CA LEU A 675 -15.64 12.42 85.34
C LEU A 675 -15.41 13.90 85.02
N GLU A 676 -14.77 14.17 83.88
CA GLU A 676 -14.46 15.50 83.32
C GLU A 676 -15.64 16.50 83.25
N PRO A 677 -16.93 16.11 83.09
CA PRO A 677 -18.06 17.04 83.12
C PRO A 677 -18.34 17.70 84.49
N PHE A 678 -17.77 17.18 85.58
CA PHE A 678 -17.98 17.70 86.93
C PHE A 678 -16.64 17.85 87.66
N ASP A 679 -16.31 19.07 88.08
CA ASP A 679 -15.13 19.31 88.92
C ASP A 679 -15.23 18.54 90.25
N THR A 680 -14.06 18.20 90.78
CA THR A 680 -13.83 17.60 92.11
C THR A 680 -14.67 18.22 93.22
N ALA A 681 -14.81 19.55 93.26
CA ALA A 681 -15.65 20.25 94.23
C ALA A 681 -17.15 19.87 94.14
N SER A 682 -17.66 19.65 92.92
CA SER A 682 -19.05 19.20 92.69
C SER A 682 -19.27 17.76 93.15
N TRP A 683 -18.31 16.86 92.87
CA TRP A 683 -18.36 15.48 93.39
C TRP A 683 -18.32 15.44 94.92
N MET A 684 -17.47 16.26 95.54
CA MET A 684 -17.40 16.40 97.00
C MET A 684 -18.70 16.97 97.58
N LEU A 685 -19.35 17.94 96.91
CA LEU A 685 -20.65 18.48 97.33
C LEU A 685 -21.74 17.41 97.28
N VAL A 686 -21.81 16.59 96.22
CA VAL A 686 -22.74 15.45 96.17
C VAL A 686 -22.47 14.47 97.30
N ALA A 687 -21.21 14.05 97.49
CA ALA A 687 -20.81 13.04 98.46
C ALA A 687 -21.02 13.46 99.93
N PHE A 688 -20.66 14.70 100.29
CA PHE A 688 -20.62 15.16 101.68
C PHE A 688 -21.75 16.11 102.07
N VAL A 689 -22.42 16.78 101.12
CA VAL A 689 -23.56 17.65 101.41
C VAL A 689 -24.87 16.96 101.01
N ALA A 690 -25.06 16.61 99.74
CA ALA A 690 -26.34 16.11 99.26
C ALA A 690 -26.75 14.78 99.91
N ILE A 691 -25.84 13.80 99.97
CA ILE A 691 -26.10 12.49 100.60
C ILE A 691 -26.34 12.63 102.11
N GLN A 692 -25.57 13.46 102.82
CA GLN A 692 -25.68 13.61 104.27
C GLN A 692 -26.96 14.34 104.68
N VAL A 693 -27.33 15.42 103.95
CA VAL A 693 -28.61 16.11 104.15
C VAL A 693 -29.78 15.15 103.85
N ALA A 694 -29.74 14.41 102.74
CA ALA A 694 -30.78 13.44 102.42
C ALA A 694 -30.92 12.35 103.50
N ALA A 695 -29.81 11.79 104.00
CA ALA A 695 -29.83 10.78 105.06
C ALA A 695 -30.41 11.32 106.37
N LEU A 696 -30.02 12.54 106.78
CA LEU A 696 -30.56 13.19 107.98
C LEU A 696 -32.05 13.57 107.83
N THR A 697 -32.48 13.99 106.64
CA THR A 697 -33.89 14.26 106.33
C THR A 697 -34.72 12.97 106.34
N ILE A 698 -34.21 11.85 105.80
CA ILE A 698 -34.87 10.54 105.86
C ILE A 698 -34.98 10.08 107.32
N PHE A 699 -33.89 10.15 108.10
CA PHE A 699 -33.90 9.80 109.52
C PHE A 699 -34.94 10.62 110.32
N LEU A 700 -35.04 11.94 110.07
CA LEU A 700 -36.06 12.78 110.69
C LEU A 700 -37.49 12.39 110.28
N PHE A 701 -37.72 12.05 109.00
CA PHE A 701 -39.04 11.59 108.56
C PHE A 701 -39.41 10.19 109.09
N GLU A 702 -38.46 9.27 109.23
CA GLU A 702 -38.70 7.98 109.88
C GLU A 702 -38.96 8.14 111.39
N TRP A 703 -38.23 9.02 112.08
CA TRP A 703 -38.43 9.31 113.50
C TRP A 703 -39.77 10.01 113.80
N LEU A 704 -40.24 10.87 112.90
CA LEU A 704 -41.52 11.60 113.05
C LEU A 704 -42.73 10.85 112.45
N SER A 705 -42.51 9.72 111.76
CA SER A 705 -43.58 8.91 111.18
C SER A 705 -44.26 8.04 112.25
N PRO A 706 -45.60 8.06 112.39
CA PRO A 706 -46.32 7.23 113.37
C PRO A 706 -46.30 5.72 113.06
N GLY A 707 -45.59 5.29 112.00
CA GLY A 707 -45.26 3.89 111.72
C GLY A 707 -43.77 3.63 111.49
N GLY A 708 -42.90 4.62 111.75
CA GLY A 708 -41.45 4.53 111.55
C GLY A 708 -40.68 4.05 112.80
N TYR A 709 -39.43 3.63 112.56
CA TYR A 709 -38.41 3.23 113.56
C TYR A 709 -38.89 2.46 114.81
N ASN A 710 -39.83 1.52 114.62
CA ASN A 710 -40.39 0.68 115.67
C ASN A 710 -39.36 -0.38 116.14
N MET A 711 -38.48 0.02 117.08
CA MET A 711 -37.51 -0.88 117.70
C MET A 711 -38.21 -2.02 118.47
N ARG A 712 -37.91 -3.25 118.06
CA ARG A 712 -38.12 -4.49 118.82
C ARG A 712 -36.77 -5.15 119.08
#